data_AF-H7C7U4-F1
#
_entry.id   AF-H7C7U4-F1
#
_cell.length_a   1.000
_cell.length_b   1.000
_cell.length_c   1.000
_cell.angle_alpha   90.00
_cell.angle_beta   90.00
_cell.angle_gamma   90.00
#
_symmetry.space_group_name_H-M   'P 1'
#
loop_
_entity.id
_entity.type
_entity.pdbx_description
1 polymer ?
#
loop_
_entity_poly.entity_id
_entity_poly.type
_entity_poly.pdbx_seq_one_letter_code
_entity_poly.pdbx_strand_id
1 'polypeptide(L)'
;MTDLSPIAADQAAPISPVRAPEGASVIIAAASHLLPHLERGRRIDAAILRAAMEAASGASDATGAWDWKMTYDACEVATVLFLRKYGKALFRKAASPASRLSALDKIAGLLPTHTRRSVESETFQQFSTPLQLGLTALTAAAMTAADRVLEPSAGTGLLAILAEIAGGGLVLNELAETRAALLSSLFPAISVTRFDAAQIDDHLDPPVVPGVVLMNPPFSAMANVSGRMPDTAYRHIASALARLADGGRLTISGANFSPDASAWRDALVRLQERSRVVFTAAIAGAVYAKHGTTIETRLTVIDKAPADDPNVFPESPGVAPDVATLLRWIGERVPPRLSVASTGALPMSVSSAPRTVRGYLAPATTQSVSASVADPEAVDLAYETFDWIPPEGACLSDAIYEEYRLQSIRIPGAQAHPTKLVQSAAMASVVPPKPSYRPRLPASLVSDGILSDAQLETVIYAGEAHVDYLAGSWTVDETFDLVAAARDDAPNAVRFRRGFMLGDGTGAGKGRQSAGIILDNWLQGRRKAVWISKSDKLLEDAQRDWSALGMERLLVTPLSRFPQGCEIRLAEGVLFLTYTTVRRPRREAFARPADCSMVELRLRRRHHFRREPCHAECRWGQGRAGRCRALAAGSCGLATSARAAQCPRCLCLGHRRHHRPQPRLRPAARPVGRRGFSVRHPR
;
A
#
# COMPACT_ATOMS: atom_id res chain seq x y z
N MET A 1 34.57 43.69 -48.76
CA MET A 1 35.44 42.86 -47.89
C MET A 1 34.67 42.60 -46.61
N THR A 2 34.58 41.32 -46.19
CA THR A 2 34.09 40.82 -44.89
C THR A 2 32.74 41.38 -44.42
N ASP A 3 31.61 40.74 -44.73
CA ASP A 3 31.08 39.50 -44.09
C ASP A 3 30.58 39.70 -42.65
N LEU A 4 29.26 39.85 -42.53
CA LEU A 4 28.48 39.51 -41.35
C LEU A 4 27.21 38.77 -41.82
N SER A 5 27.20 37.45 -41.69
CA SER A 5 26.05 36.60 -42.01
C SER A 5 25.12 36.48 -40.79
N PRO A 6 23.81 36.81 -40.90
CA PRO A 6 22.82 36.37 -39.94
C PRO A 6 22.32 34.96 -40.32
N ILE A 7 22.51 33.98 -39.43
CA ILE A 7 21.99 32.62 -39.61
C ILE A 7 20.45 32.67 -39.56
N ALA A 8 19.81 32.00 -40.52
CA ALA A 8 18.36 32.01 -40.70
C ALA A 8 17.61 31.36 -39.53
N ALA A 9 16.41 31.87 -39.25
CA ALA A 9 15.46 31.25 -38.33
C ALA A 9 14.89 29.97 -38.96
N ASP A 10 15.21 28.82 -38.37
CA ASP A 10 14.64 27.53 -38.79
C ASP A 10 13.24 27.34 -38.19
N GLN A 11 12.33 26.79 -38.99
CA GLN A 11 10.91 26.74 -38.64
C GLN A 11 10.61 25.53 -37.73
N ALA A 12 10.03 25.80 -36.55
CA ALA A 12 9.63 24.75 -35.62
C ALA A 12 8.51 23.86 -36.21
N ALA A 13 8.87 22.65 -36.63
CA ALA A 13 7.92 21.62 -37.01
C ALA A 13 7.01 21.21 -35.82
N PRO A 14 5.73 20.87 -36.06
CA PRO A 14 4.78 20.55 -34.99
C PRO A 14 5.14 19.25 -34.26
N ILE A 15 5.15 19.31 -32.92
CA ILE A 15 5.48 18.18 -32.05
C ILE A 15 4.37 17.11 -32.12
N SER A 16 4.75 15.89 -32.47
CA SER A 16 3.84 14.72 -32.49
C SER A 16 3.36 14.31 -31.08
N PRO A 17 2.15 13.72 -30.96
CA PRO A 17 1.65 13.23 -29.68
C PRO A 17 2.49 12.06 -29.15
N VAL A 18 2.41 11.86 -27.82
CA VAL A 18 3.14 10.83 -27.07
C VAL A 18 2.92 9.44 -27.69
N ARG A 19 4.00 8.74 -28.06
CA ARG A 19 3.93 7.34 -28.52
C ARG A 19 3.38 6.44 -27.40
N ALA A 20 2.39 5.63 -27.73
CA ALA A 20 1.95 4.53 -26.88
C ALA A 20 3.04 3.45 -26.78
N PRO A 21 3.02 2.59 -25.75
CA PRO A 21 3.86 1.39 -25.70
C PRO A 21 3.63 0.52 -26.94
N GLU A 22 4.69 -0.03 -27.52
CA GLU A 22 4.64 -0.70 -28.84
C GLU A 22 3.57 -1.82 -28.90
N GLY A 23 3.45 -2.62 -27.83
CA GLY A 23 2.43 -3.66 -27.72
C GLY A 23 0.98 -3.13 -27.77
N ALA A 24 0.70 -1.94 -27.21
CA ALA A 24 -0.64 -1.35 -27.26
C ALA A 24 -0.99 -0.90 -28.69
N SER A 25 -0.04 -0.29 -29.40
CA SER A 25 -0.23 0.08 -30.81
C SER A 25 -0.44 -1.14 -31.72
N VAL A 26 0.31 -2.22 -31.52
CA VAL A 26 0.12 -3.48 -32.28
C VAL A 26 -1.27 -4.07 -32.02
N ILE A 27 -1.71 -4.13 -30.77
CA ILE A 27 -3.05 -4.63 -30.41
C ILE A 27 -4.17 -3.78 -31.06
N ILE A 28 -4.04 -2.45 -31.09
CA ILE A 28 -5.02 -1.54 -31.73
C ILE A 28 -5.04 -1.71 -33.25
N ALA A 29 -3.88 -1.84 -33.88
CA ALA A 29 -3.78 -2.09 -35.32
C ALA A 29 -4.39 -3.46 -35.69
N ALA A 30 -4.06 -4.52 -34.94
CA ALA A 30 -4.65 -5.84 -35.13
C ALA A 30 -6.17 -5.82 -34.93
N ALA A 31 -6.66 -5.16 -33.86
CA ALA A 31 -8.08 -4.98 -33.62
C ALA A 31 -8.81 -4.24 -34.76
N SER A 32 -8.14 -3.27 -35.40
CA SER A 32 -8.64 -2.56 -36.57
C SER A 32 -8.76 -3.46 -37.81
N HIS A 33 -7.86 -4.43 -37.99
CA HIS A 33 -7.99 -5.48 -39.01
C HIS A 33 -9.10 -6.50 -38.68
N LEU A 34 -9.35 -6.78 -37.40
CA LEU A 34 -10.40 -7.72 -36.95
C LEU A 34 -11.82 -7.13 -37.01
N LEU A 35 -11.98 -5.82 -36.79
CA LEU A 35 -13.29 -5.15 -36.77
C LEU A 35 -14.15 -5.43 -38.03
N PRO A 36 -13.63 -5.33 -39.27
CA PRO A 36 -14.37 -5.69 -40.48
C PRO A 36 -14.85 -7.15 -40.57
N HIS A 37 -14.30 -8.07 -39.77
CA HIS A 37 -14.81 -9.45 -39.68
C HIS A 37 -16.06 -9.50 -38.80
N LEU A 38 -16.04 -8.81 -37.64
CA LEU A 38 -17.21 -8.65 -36.77
C LEU A 38 -18.36 -7.93 -37.49
N GLU A 39 -18.05 -6.87 -38.24
CA GLU A 39 -19.03 -6.10 -39.03
C GLU A 39 -19.76 -6.94 -40.10
N ARG A 40 -19.09 -7.95 -40.66
CA ARG A 40 -19.67 -8.88 -41.65
C ARG A 40 -20.31 -10.12 -41.02
N GLY A 41 -20.33 -10.23 -39.69
CA GLY A 41 -20.78 -11.45 -39.01
C GLY A 41 -19.88 -12.66 -39.27
N ARG A 42 -18.63 -12.46 -39.71
CA ARG A 42 -17.68 -13.54 -40.00
C ARG A 42 -16.98 -13.97 -38.72
N ARG A 43 -17.03 -15.28 -38.43
CA ARG A 43 -16.29 -15.88 -37.32
C ARG A 43 -14.78 -15.64 -37.48
N ILE A 44 -14.14 -15.22 -36.41
CA ILE A 44 -12.69 -15.02 -36.31
C ILE A 44 -12.09 -16.34 -35.83
N ASP A 45 -11.24 -16.93 -36.67
CA ASP A 45 -10.47 -18.13 -36.38
C ASP A 45 -8.99 -17.80 -36.12
N ALA A 46 -8.19 -18.81 -35.80
CA ALA A 46 -6.77 -18.64 -35.51
C ALA A 46 -5.93 -18.18 -36.73
N ALA A 47 -6.40 -18.40 -37.96
CA ALA A 47 -5.71 -17.93 -39.16
C ALA A 47 -5.97 -16.42 -39.37
N ILE A 48 -7.22 -15.97 -39.18
CA ILE A 48 -7.59 -14.55 -39.20
C ILE A 48 -6.85 -13.78 -38.09
N LEU A 49 -6.75 -14.35 -36.88
CA LEU A 49 -5.97 -13.74 -35.79
C LEU A 49 -4.49 -13.58 -36.12
N ARG A 50 -3.85 -14.66 -36.61
CA ARG A 50 -2.43 -14.60 -36.98
C ARG A 50 -2.18 -13.55 -38.06
N ALA A 51 -2.98 -13.55 -39.13
CA ALA A 51 -2.85 -12.58 -40.21
C ALA A 51 -3.04 -11.12 -39.73
N ALA A 52 -3.96 -10.88 -38.79
CA ALA A 52 -4.16 -9.55 -38.20
C ALA A 52 -2.97 -9.09 -37.32
N MET A 53 -2.37 -10.00 -36.54
CA MET A 53 -1.17 -9.70 -35.75
C MET A 53 0.08 -9.54 -36.62
N GLU A 54 0.25 -10.35 -37.66
CA GLU A 54 1.34 -10.24 -38.63
C GLU A 54 1.28 -8.90 -39.38
N ALA A 55 0.09 -8.49 -39.85
CA ALA A 55 -0.10 -7.19 -40.48
C ALA A 55 0.15 -6.01 -39.53
N ALA A 56 -0.17 -6.16 -38.24
CA ALA A 56 -0.02 -5.11 -37.23
C ALA A 56 1.40 -4.97 -36.65
N SER A 57 2.14 -6.07 -36.53
CA SER A 57 3.50 -6.11 -35.96
C SER A 57 4.61 -6.14 -37.00
N GLY A 58 4.30 -6.53 -38.25
CA GLY A 58 5.30 -6.80 -39.29
C GLY A 58 6.08 -8.10 -39.10
N ALA A 59 5.69 -8.96 -38.14
CA ALA A 59 6.44 -10.15 -37.75
C ALA A 59 5.53 -11.37 -37.47
N SER A 60 6.03 -12.58 -37.76
CA SER A 60 5.30 -13.84 -37.55
C SER A 60 5.38 -14.34 -36.11
N ASP A 61 4.47 -15.25 -35.72
CA ASP A 61 4.44 -15.83 -34.37
C ASP A 61 5.74 -16.57 -33.99
N ALA A 62 6.48 -17.08 -34.98
CA ALA A 62 7.78 -17.71 -34.79
C ALA A 62 8.90 -16.76 -34.34
N THR A 63 8.72 -15.44 -34.48
CA THR A 63 9.74 -14.44 -34.08
C THR A 63 9.73 -14.09 -32.60
N GLY A 64 8.64 -14.42 -31.88
CA GLY A 64 8.42 -13.97 -30.50
C GLY A 64 8.05 -12.49 -30.35
N ALA A 65 7.84 -11.74 -31.44
CA ALA A 65 7.47 -10.32 -31.41
C ALA A 65 6.08 -10.04 -30.79
N TRP A 66 5.22 -11.06 -30.73
CA TRP A 66 3.92 -11.02 -30.07
C TRP A 66 3.55 -12.41 -29.53
N ASP A 67 2.69 -12.44 -28.52
CA ASP A 67 2.18 -13.68 -27.92
C ASP A 67 0.68 -13.88 -28.19
N TRP A 68 0.16 -15.06 -27.83
CA TRP A 68 -1.26 -15.35 -28.01
C TRP A 68 -2.15 -14.57 -27.04
N LYS A 69 -1.64 -14.02 -25.92
CA LYS A 69 -2.41 -13.11 -25.05
C LYS A 69 -2.73 -11.82 -25.79
N MET A 70 -1.79 -11.24 -26.53
CA MET A 70 -2.02 -10.07 -27.38
C MET A 70 -3.12 -10.32 -28.43
N THR A 71 -3.24 -11.53 -28.98
CA THR A 71 -4.34 -11.87 -29.91
C THR A 71 -5.71 -11.81 -29.24
N TYR A 72 -5.80 -12.17 -27.96
CA TYR A 72 -7.04 -12.13 -27.18
C TYR A 72 -7.37 -10.71 -26.72
N ASP A 73 -6.39 -9.95 -26.22
CA ASP A 73 -6.56 -8.52 -25.94
C ASP A 73 -7.01 -7.77 -27.23
N ALA A 74 -6.51 -8.16 -28.42
CA ALA A 74 -6.97 -7.61 -29.71
C ALA A 74 -8.41 -7.99 -30.08
N CYS A 75 -8.88 -9.20 -29.76
CA CYS A 75 -10.30 -9.57 -29.87
C CYS A 75 -11.19 -8.69 -28.99
N GLU A 76 -10.78 -8.45 -27.75
CA GLU A 76 -11.52 -7.62 -26.80
C GLU A 76 -11.57 -6.16 -27.27
N VAL A 77 -10.44 -5.60 -27.69
CA VAL A 77 -10.34 -4.24 -28.27
C VAL A 77 -11.18 -4.13 -29.55
N ALA A 78 -11.15 -5.10 -30.46
CA ALA A 78 -11.99 -5.11 -31.66
C ALA A 78 -13.49 -5.12 -31.30
N THR A 79 -13.83 -5.80 -30.20
CA THR A 79 -15.20 -5.85 -29.67
C THR A 79 -15.61 -4.51 -29.05
N VAL A 80 -14.72 -3.83 -28.32
CA VAL A 80 -14.96 -2.45 -27.84
C VAL A 80 -15.17 -1.49 -29.02
N LEU A 81 -14.35 -1.56 -30.07
CA LEU A 81 -14.51 -0.74 -31.28
C LEU A 81 -15.86 -0.98 -31.97
N PHE A 82 -16.25 -2.25 -32.13
CA PHE A 82 -17.56 -2.63 -32.69
C PHE A 82 -18.71 -2.08 -31.83
N LEU A 83 -18.62 -2.27 -30.51
CA LEU A 83 -19.64 -1.81 -29.58
C LEU A 83 -19.72 -0.29 -29.49
N ARG A 84 -18.62 0.46 -29.65
CA ARG A 84 -18.72 1.93 -29.78
C ARG A 84 -19.49 2.34 -31.03
N LYS A 85 -19.18 1.72 -32.17
CA LYS A 85 -19.77 2.07 -33.47
C LYS A 85 -21.25 1.70 -33.56
N TYR A 86 -21.66 0.54 -33.03
CA TYR A 86 -23.01 -0.01 -33.20
C TYR A 86 -23.82 -0.16 -31.90
N GLY A 87 -23.18 -0.16 -30.74
CA GLY A 87 -23.78 -0.52 -29.45
C GLY A 87 -24.93 0.38 -29.01
N LYS A 88 -24.84 1.70 -29.23
CA LYS A 88 -25.96 2.63 -28.94
C LYS A 88 -27.20 2.33 -29.78
N ALA A 89 -27.03 1.96 -31.05
CA ALA A 89 -28.14 1.54 -31.92
C ALA A 89 -28.67 0.16 -31.52
N LEU A 90 -27.78 -0.76 -31.14
CA LEU A 90 -28.11 -2.09 -30.64
C LEU A 90 -28.95 -2.00 -29.35
N PHE A 91 -28.52 -1.24 -28.35
CA PHE A 91 -29.24 -1.07 -27.07
C PHE A 91 -30.56 -0.31 -27.23
N ARG A 92 -30.67 0.59 -28.22
CA ARG A 92 -31.94 1.27 -28.55
C ARG A 92 -32.96 0.32 -29.19
N LYS A 93 -32.51 -0.61 -30.04
CA LYS A 93 -33.38 -1.66 -30.63
C LYS A 93 -33.69 -2.78 -29.64
N ALA A 94 -32.72 -3.16 -28.80
CA ALA A 94 -32.83 -4.18 -27.77
C ALA A 94 -33.23 -3.55 -26.43
N ALA A 95 -34.53 -3.26 -26.26
CA ALA A 95 -35.03 -2.56 -25.08
C ALA A 95 -34.85 -3.35 -23.77
N SER A 96 -35.02 -4.69 -23.79
CA SER A 96 -34.93 -5.54 -22.60
C SER A 96 -33.52 -6.15 -22.40
N PRO A 97 -33.09 -6.44 -21.15
CA PRO A 97 -31.81 -7.12 -20.90
C PRO A 97 -31.68 -8.46 -21.66
N ALA A 98 -32.74 -9.25 -21.77
CA ALA A 98 -32.74 -10.51 -22.53
C ALA A 98 -32.49 -10.29 -24.04
N SER A 99 -33.09 -9.24 -24.64
CA SER A 99 -32.83 -8.90 -26.05
C SER A 99 -31.40 -8.39 -26.29
N ARG A 100 -30.80 -7.70 -25.30
CA ARG A 100 -29.39 -7.28 -25.34
C ARG A 100 -28.46 -8.49 -25.22
N LEU A 101 -28.75 -9.42 -24.30
CA LEU A 101 -28.00 -10.67 -24.14
C LEU A 101 -27.92 -11.44 -25.46
N SER A 102 -29.07 -11.68 -26.13
CA SER A 102 -29.10 -12.38 -27.43
C SER A 102 -28.24 -11.72 -28.52
N ALA A 103 -28.11 -10.39 -28.51
CA ALA A 103 -27.26 -9.67 -29.44
C ALA A 103 -25.77 -9.76 -29.06
N LEU A 104 -25.43 -9.69 -27.77
CA LEU A 104 -24.06 -9.87 -27.27
C LEU A 104 -23.57 -11.32 -27.47
N ASP A 105 -24.44 -12.31 -27.31
CA ASP A 105 -24.14 -13.73 -27.55
C ASP A 105 -23.78 -14.00 -29.02
N LYS A 106 -24.45 -13.32 -29.96
CA LYS A 106 -24.08 -13.40 -31.39
C LYS A 106 -22.68 -12.85 -31.63
N ILE A 107 -22.33 -11.71 -31.03
CA ILE A 107 -20.99 -11.10 -31.14
C ILE A 107 -19.92 -12.03 -30.51
N ALA A 108 -20.14 -12.49 -29.28
CA ALA A 108 -19.27 -13.45 -28.61
C ALA A 108 -19.23 -14.83 -29.30
N GLY A 109 -20.21 -15.15 -30.15
CA GLY A 109 -20.24 -16.30 -31.04
C GLY A 109 -19.21 -16.24 -32.17
N LEU A 110 -18.84 -15.03 -32.61
CA LEU A 110 -17.85 -14.81 -33.67
C LEU A 110 -16.41 -14.91 -33.16
N LEU A 111 -16.18 -14.69 -31.87
CA LEU A 111 -14.85 -14.69 -31.26
C LEU A 111 -14.33 -16.12 -31.00
N PRO A 112 -13.00 -16.34 -31.10
CA PRO A 112 -12.39 -17.60 -30.72
C PRO A 112 -12.40 -17.80 -29.19
N THR A 113 -12.18 -19.04 -28.76
CA THR A 113 -12.01 -19.39 -27.33
C THR A 113 -10.56 -19.14 -26.92
N HIS A 114 -10.34 -18.63 -25.71
CA HIS A 114 -9.03 -18.38 -25.12
C HIS A 114 -8.38 -19.71 -24.68
N THR A 115 -7.90 -20.48 -25.65
CA THR A 115 -7.34 -21.83 -25.47
C THR A 115 -5.84 -21.86 -25.15
N ARG A 116 -5.10 -20.79 -25.46
CA ARG A 116 -3.66 -20.67 -25.18
C ARG A 116 -3.47 -19.74 -23.98
N ARG A 117 -2.73 -20.17 -22.97
CA ARG A 117 -2.52 -19.40 -21.74
C ARG A 117 -1.06 -18.96 -21.65
N SER A 118 -0.83 -17.70 -21.27
CA SER A 118 0.51 -17.24 -20.86
C SER A 118 0.71 -17.47 -19.36
N VAL A 119 1.96 -17.71 -18.95
CA VAL A 119 2.34 -17.95 -17.55
C VAL A 119 1.86 -16.80 -16.64
N GLU A 120 1.93 -15.55 -17.12
CA GLU A 120 1.40 -14.39 -16.40
C GLU A 120 -0.11 -14.44 -16.19
N SER A 121 -0.87 -14.89 -17.20
CA SER A 121 -2.34 -14.93 -17.13
C SER A 121 -2.82 -16.00 -16.15
N GLU A 122 -2.11 -17.13 -16.05
CA GLU A 122 -2.35 -18.14 -15.01
C GLU A 122 -1.90 -17.67 -13.62
N THR A 123 -0.75 -17.01 -13.53
CA THR A 123 -0.17 -16.52 -12.26
C THR A 123 -1.02 -15.40 -11.64
N PHE A 124 -1.55 -14.49 -12.45
CA PHE A 124 -2.31 -13.31 -11.97
C PHE A 124 -3.84 -13.44 -12.07
N GLN A 125 -4.38 -14.54 -12.62
CA GLN A 125 -5.82 -14.77 -12.86
C GLN A 125 -6.54 -13.58 -13.54
N GLN A 126 -5.84 -12.90 -14.46
CA GLN A 126 -6.32 -11.69 -15.15
C GLN A 126 -7.28 -12.04 -16.31
N PHE A 127 -8.45 -12.59 -15.96
CA PHE A 127 -9.52 -12.89 -16.93
C PHE A 127 -10.43 -11.68 -17.09
N SER A 128 -10.53 -11.15 -18.31
CA SER A 128 -11.48 -10.10 -18.66
C SER A 128 -12.93 -10.58 -18.46
N THR A 129 -13.82 -9.67 -18.06
CA THR A 129 -15.23 -9.99 -17.83
C THR A 129 -15.94 -10.24 -19.16
N PRO A 130 -16.55 -11.42 -19.40
CA PRO A 130 -17.37 -11.66 -20.58
C PRO A 130 -18.49 -10.62 -20.70
N LEU A 131 -18.76 -10.12 -21.91
CA LEU A 131 -19.79 -9.11 -22.16
C LEU A 131 -21.17 -9.49 -21.61
N GLN A 132 -21.52 -10.78 -21.63
CA GLN A 132 -22.74 -11.30 -21.05
C GLN A 132 -22.83 -11.03 -19.53
N LEU A 133 -21.73 -11.23 -18.80
CA LEU A 133 -21.66 -10.95 -17.37
C LEU A 133 -21.52 -9.45 -17.11
N GLY A 134 -20.83 -8.71 -17.96
CA GLY A 134 -20.83 -7.25 -17.93
C GLY A 134 -22.24 -6.66 -18.08
N LEU A 135 -23.09 -7.26 -18.92
CA LEU A 135 -24.50 -6.90 -19.01
C LEU A 135 -25.27 -7.21 -17.71
N THR A 136 -24.96 -8.30 -17.00
CA THR A 136 -25.59 -8.58 -15.68
C THR A 136 -25.18 -7.56 -14.63
N ALA A 137 -23.89 -7.20 -14.56
CA ALA A 137 -23.38 -6.17 -13.66
C ALA A 137 -24.03 -4.80 -13.97
N LEU A 138 -24.04 -4.40 -15.25
CA LEU A 138 -24.71 -3.18 -15.71
C LEU A 138 -26.21 -3.15 -15.37
N THR A 139 -26.92 -4.27 -15.55
CA THR A 139 -28.36 -4.38 -15.27
C THR A 139 -28.62 -4.27 -13.76
N ALA A 140 -27.82 -4.96 -12.93
CA ALA A 140 -27.95 -4.92 -11.47
C ALA A 140 -27.55 -3.56 -10.86
N ALA A 141 -26.59 -2.86 -11.48
CA ALA A 141 -26.19 -1.50 -11.11
C ALA A 141 -27.32 -0.47 -11.28
N ALA A 142 -28.32 -0.75 -12.13
CA ALA A 142 -29.48 0.10 -12.39
C ALA A 142 -29.09 1.58 -12.64
N MET A 143 -28.03 1.79 -13.44
CA MET A 143 -27.49 3.12 -13.71
C MET A 143 -28.37 3.97 -14.62
N THR A 144 -28.16 5.27 -14.55
CA THR A 144 -28.80 6.32 -15.34
C THR A 144 -27.73 7.15 -16.07
N ALA A 145 -28.13 7.92 -17.07
CA ALA A 145 -27.21 8.82 -17.78
C ALA A 145 -26.64 9.98 -16.92
N ALA A 146 -27.14 10.17 -15.70
CA ALA A 146 -26.59 11.14 -14.74
C ALA A 146 -25.44 10.56 -13.89
N ASP A 147 -25.22 9.24 -13.92
CA ASP A 147 -24.25 8.59 -13.05
C ASP A 147 -22.82 8.70 -13.58
N ARG A 148 -21.90 9.01 -12.67
CA ARG A 148 -20.47 8.72 -12.85
C ARG A 148 -20.20 7.27 -12.49
N VAL A 149 -19.60 6.54 -13.43
CA VAL A 149 -19.33 5.10 -13.35
C VAL A 149 -17.82 4.88 -13.24
N LEU A 150 -17.36 4.39 -12.09
CA LEU A 150 -15.96 4.01 -11.90
C LEU A 150 -15.77 2.53 -12.26
N GLU A 151 -14.78 2.25 -13.11
CA GLU A 151 -14.19 0.92 -13.28
C GLU A 151 -12.75 0.95 -12.73
N PRO A 152 -12.49 0.38 -11.54
CA PRO A 152 -11.20 0.53 -10.84
C PRO A 152 -10.11 -0.40 -11.38
N SER A 153 -10.45 -1.40 -12.20
CA SER A 153 -9.51 -2.37 -12.79
C SER A 153 -10.00 -2.71 -14.19
N ALA A 154 -9.86 -1.75 -15.10
CA ALA A 154 -10.67 -1.68 -16.32
C ALA A 154 -10.23 -2.60 -17.46
N GLY A 155 -9.06 -3.23 -17.37
CA GLY A 155 -8.58 -4.18 -18.38
C GLY A 155 -8.56 -3.57 -19.78
N THR A 156 -9.25 -4.22 -20.73
CA THR A 156 -9.42 -3.76 -22.11
C THR A 156 -10.64 -2.83 -22.31
N GLY A 157 -11.47 -2.62 -21.27
CA GLY A 157 -12.62 -1.71 -21.31
C GLY A 157 -13.95 -2.35 -21.69
N LEU A 158 -14.11 -3.67 -21.52
CA LEU A 158 -15.37 -4.37 -21.82
C LEU A 158 -16.54 -3.97 -20.90
N LEU A 159 -16.31 -3.60 -19.64
CA LEU A 159 -17.38 -3.01 -18.80
C LEU A 159 -17.55 -1.52 -19.09
N ALA A 160 -16.44 -0.76 -19.23
CA ALA A 160 -16.44 0.64 -19.63
C ALA A 160 -17.31 0.91 -20.88
N ILE A 161 -17.18 0.11 -21.95
CA ILE A 161 -17.97 0.33 -23.17
C ILE A 161 -19.47 0.09 -22.96
N LEU A 162 -19.84 -0.89 -22.12
CA LEU A 162 -21.25 -1.15 -21.78
C LEU A 162 -21.85 0.02 -20.98
N ALA A 163 -21.08 0.63 -20.08
CA ALA A 163 -21.48 1.83 -19.35
C ALA A 163 -21.56 3.08 -20.26
N GLU A 164 -20.61 3.28 -21.19
CA GLU A 164 -20.64 4.37 -22.19
C GLU A 164 -21.87 4.26 -23.12
N ILE A 165 -22.26 3.05 -23.50
CA ILE A 165 -23.47 2.78 -24.30
C ILE A 165 -24.74 3.07 -23.51
N ALA A 166 -24.77 2.74 -22.21
CA ALA A 166 -25.86 3.07 -21.30
C ALA A 166 -25.95 4.58 -20.98
N GLY A 167 -24.92 5.36 -21.32
CA GLY A 167 -24.88 6.81 -21.16
C GLY A 167 -24.22 7.30 -19.86
N GLY A 168 -23.57 6.42 -19.09
CA GLY A 168 -22.85 6.81 -17.88
C GLY A 168 -21.54 7.55 -18.17
N GLY A 169 -21.19 8.51 -17.33
CA GLY A 169 -19.91 9.24 -17.41
C GLY A 169 -18.79 8.41 -16.79
N LEU A 170 -17.79 8.01 -17.58
CA LEU A 170 -16.77 7.05 -17.13
C LEU A 170 -15.66 7.68 -16.28
N VAL A 171 -15.17 6.90 -15.31
CA VAL A 171 -13.90 7.09 -14.60
C VAL A 171 -13.15 5.75 -14.70
N LEU A 172 -11.97 5.74 -15.30
CA LEU A 172 -11.24 4.51 -15.63
C LEU A 172 -9.89 4.46 -14.92
N ASN A 173 -9.60 3.31 -14.31
CA ASN A 173 -8.29 3.01 -13.71
C ASN A 173 -7.80 1.63 -14.17
N GLU A 174 -6.53 1.54 -14.59
CA GLU A 174 -5.87 0.28 -14.95
C GLU A 174 -4.37 0.36 -14.61
N LEU A 175 -3.88 -0.63 -13.87
CA LEU A 175 -2.50 -0.65 -13.38
C LEU A 175 -1.51 -1.05 -14.49
N ALA A 176 -1.90 -2.03 -15.33
CA ALA A 176 -1.06 -2.59 -16.38
C ALA A 176 -0.86 -1.58 -17.53
N GLU A 177 0.39 -1.26 -17.83
CA GLU A 177 0.78 -0.20 -18.78
C GLU A 177 0.14 -0.34 -20.16
N THR A 178 0.27 -1.50 -20.78
CA THR A 178 -0.29 -1.79 -22.10
C THR A 178 -1.80 -1.56 -22.11
N ARG A 179 -2.51 -2.03 -21.07
CA ARG A 179 -3.97 -1.94 -20.97
C ARG A 179 -4.44 -0.52 -20.66
N ALA A 180 -3.74 0.22 -19.80
CA ALA A 180 -3.99 1.66 -19.59
C ALA A 180 -3.79 2.46 -20.89
N ALA A 181 -2.78 2.13 -21.71
CA ALA A 181 -2.59 2.75 -23.02
C ALA A 181 -3.68 2.36 -24.04
N LEU A 182 -4.13 1.09 -24.05
CA LEU A 182 -5.29 0.67 -24.84
C LEU A 182 -6.54 1.47 -24.46
N LEU A 183 -6.86 1.57 -23.16
CA LEU A 183 -7.98 2.37 -22.66
C LEU A 183 -7.84 3.84 -23.02
N SER A 184 -6.63 4.42 -23.00
CA SER A 184 -6.41 5.82 -23.35
C SER A 184 -6.65 6.09 -24.84
N SER A 185 -6.26 5.16 -25.71
CA SER A 185 -6.57 5.25 -27.15
C SER A 185 -8.03 4.93 -27.47
N LEU A 186 -8.65 4.02 -26.72
CA LEU A 186 -10.05 3.67 -26.88
C LEU A 186 -10.96 4.79 -26.38
N PHE A 187 -10.68 5.39 -25.23
CA PHE A 187 -11.53 6.37 -24.57
C PHE A 187 -10.84 7.74 -24.51
N PRO A 188 -10.51 8.39 -25.65
CA PRO A 188 -9.63 9.57 -25.70
C PRO A 188 -10.20 10.82 -25.01
N ALA A 189 -11.50 10.84 -24.70
CA ALA A 189 -12.15 11.90 -23.93
C ALA A 189 -12.02 11.72 -22.40
N ILE A 190 -11.42 10.63 -21.93
CA ILE A 190 -11.35 10.23 -20.52
C ILE A 190 -9.89 10.03 -20.12
N SER A 191 -9.45 10.73 -19.07
CA SER A 191 -8.13 10.51 -18.49
C SER A 191 -8.11 9.18 -17.73
N VAL A 192 -7.32 8.22 -18.21
CA VAL A 192 -7.14 6.91 -17.54
C VAL A 192 -6.11 7.05 -16.42
N THR A 193 -6.47 6.59 -15.22
CA THR A 193 -5.59 6.55 -14.04
C THR A 193 -4.90 5.18 -13.92
N ARG A 194 -3.79 5.12 -13.17
CA ARG A 194 -2.93 3.92 -13.06
C ARG A 194 -2.59 3.55 -11.61
N PHE A 195 -3.50 3.80 -10.69
CA PHE A 195 -3.33 3.50 -9.27
C PHE A 195 -3.59 2.01 -8.96
N ASP A 196 -3.04 1.51 -7.85
CA ASP A 196 -3.50 0.24 -7.29
C ASP A 196 -4.98 0.40 -6.87
N ALA A 197 -5.84 -0.46 -7.39
CA ALA A 197 -7.27 -0.46 -7.09
C ALA A 197 -7.58 -0.78 -5.61
N ALA A 198 -6.67 -1.42 -4.88
CA ALA A 198 -6.75 -1.53 -3.42
C ALA A 198 -6.64 -0.17 -2.70
N GLN A 199 -6.12 0.86 -3.37
CA GLN A 199 -5.86 2.21 -2.87
C GLN A 199 -6.62 3.29 -3.68
N ILE A 200 -7.62 2.90 -4.48
CA ILE A 200 -8.32 3.83 -5.39
C ILE A 200 -8.97 5.02 -4.67
N ASP A 201 -9.42 4.80 -3.42
CA ASP A 201 -9.95 5.88 -2.57
C ASP A 201 -8.86 6.80 -1.98
N ASP A 202 -7.65 6.30 -1.78
CA ASP A 202 -6.54 7.11 -1.27
C ASP A 202 -5.97 8.04 -2.39
N HIS A 203 -6.05 7.65 -3.67
CA HIS A 203 -5.37 8.34 -4.79
C HIS A 203 -6.24 9.05 -5.82
N LEU A 204 -7.51 8.68 -6.03
CA LEU A 204 -8.36 9.42 -6.99
C LEU A 204 -8.61 10.86 -6.49
N ASP A 205 -8.61 11.82 -7.41
CA ASP A 205 -8.91 13.23 -7.10
C ASP A 205 -10.18 13.36 -6.23
N PRO A 206 -10.17 14.09 -5.11
CA PRO A 206 -11.32 14.16 -4.19
C PRO A 206 -12.67 14.57 -4.81
N PRO A 207 -12.75 15.43 -5.87
CA PRO A 207 -14.00 15.72 -6.57
C PRO A 207 -14.56 14.57 -7.43
N VAL A 208 -13.80 13.49 -7.63
CA VAL A 208 -14.22 12.30 -8.37
C VAL A 208 -14.90 11.35 -7.39
N VAL A 209 -16.22 11.53 -7.23
CA VAL A 209 -17.08 10.66 -6.44
C VAL A 209 -18.09 9.97 -7.39
N PRO A 210 -17.93 8.68 -7.71
CA PRO A 210 -18.84 7.95 -8.61
C PRO A 210 -20.16 7.57 -7.93
N GLY A 211 -21.26 7.60 -8.67
CA GLY A 211 -22.57 7.08 -8.20
C GLY A 211 -22.71 5.57 -8.38
N VAL A 212 -21.92 5.00 -9.30
CA VAL A 212 -21.88 3.56 -9.59
C VAL A 212 -20.44 3.08 -9.70
N VAL A 213 -20.15 1.89 -9.18
CA VAL A 213 -18.92 1.14 -9.50
C VAL A 213 -19.30 -0.17 -10.19
N LEU A 214 -18.67 -0.45 -11.33
CA LEU A 214 -18.66 -1.77 -11.97
C LEU A 214 -17.26 -2.35 -11.80
N MET A 215 -17.11 -3.56 -11.25
CA MET A 215 -15.77 -4.15 -11.11
C MET A 215 -15.73 -5.68 -11.18
N ASN A 216 -14.62 -6.18 -11.71
CA ASN A 216 -14.16 -7.56 -11.63
C ASN A 216 -12.74 -7.51 -11.03
N PRO A 217 -12.57 -7.54 -9.70
CA PRO A 217 -11.25 -7.40 -9.07
C PRO A 217 -10.38 -8.63 -9.37
N PRO A 218 -9.04 -8.51 -9.40
CA PRO A 218 -8.16 -9.65 -9.64
C PRO A 218 -8.33 -10.72 -8.54
N PHE A 219 -8.50 -11.98 -8.96
CA PHE A 219 -8.67 -13.08 -8.02
C PHE A 219 -7.31 -13.67 -7.63
N SER A 220 -7.02 -13.57 -6.34
CA SER A 220 -5.91 -14.25 -5.68
C SER A 220 -4.48 -13.74 -5.94
N ALA A 221 -4.24 -12.73 -6.78
CA ALA A 221 -2.89 -12.20 -6.98
C ALA A 221 -2.85 -10.67 -7.00
N MET A 222 -1.94 -10.09 -6.21
CA MET A 222 -1.40 -8.77 -6.52
C MET A 222 -0.35 -8.94 -7.62
N ALA A 223 -0.12 -7.91 -8.44
CA ALA A 223 1.03 -7.90 -9.33
C ALA A 223 2.32 -8.21 -8.54
N ASN A 224 3.16 -9.08 -9.07
CA ASN A 224 4.42 -9.54 -8.47
C ASN A 224 4.29 -10.35 -7.15
N VAL A 225 3.20 -11.08 -6.93
CA VAL A 225 3.06 -12.05 -5.82
C VAL A 225 2.59 -13.41 -6.32
N SER A 226 3.35 -14.47 -6.01
CA SER A 226 2.93 -15.87 -6.18
C SER A 226 2.23 -16.38 -4.92
N GLY A 227 0.93 -16.69 -5.01
CA GLY A 227 0.19 -17.34 -3.93
C GLY A 227 -1.20 -16.74 -3.68
N ARG A 228 -2.16 -17.61 -3.37
CA ARG A 228 -3.60 -17.30 -3.31
C ARG A 228 -3.96 -16.46 -2.06
N MET A 229 -3.86 -15.13 -2.13
CA MET A 229 -4.26 -14.23 -1.02
C MET A 229 -5.76 -13.87 -1.05
N PRO A 230 -6.55 -14.18 0.00
CA PRO A 230 -7.95 -13.74 0.09
C PRO A 230 -8.09 -12.21 0.18
N ASP A 231 -7.31 -11.55 1.04
CA ASP A 231 -7.53 -10.14 1.40
C ASP A 231 -7.33 -9.13 0.26
N THR A 232 -6.79 -9.53 -0.90
CA THR A 232 -6.65 -8.64 -2.07
C THR A 232 -8.02 -8.23 -2.63
N ALA A 233 -8.90 -9.19 -2.92
CA ALA A 233 -10.23 -8.87 -3.45
C ALA A 233 -11.04 -7.99 -2.49
N TYR A 234 -11.00 -8.29 -1.19
CA TYR A 234 -11.67 -7.47 -0.17
C TYR A 234 -11.11 -6.05 -0.09
N ARG A 235 -9.80 -5.83 -0.22
CA ARG A 235 -9.21 -4.48 -0.23
C ARG A 235 -9.67 -3.66 -1.44
N HIS A 236 -9.73 -4.24 -2.63
CA HIS A 236 -10.25 -3.56 -3.82
C HIS A 236 -11.73 -3.18 -3.64
N ILE A 237 -12.56 -4.10 -3.12
CA ILE A 237 -13.99 -3.86 -2.83
C ILE A 237 -14.16 -2.75 -1.77
N ALA A 238 -13.40 -2.81 -0.67
CA ALA A 238 -13.48 -1.83 0.41
C ALA A 238 -13.05 -0.42 -0.04
N SER A 239 -11.99 -0.33 -0.86
CA SER A 239 -11.53 0.94 -1.44
C SER A 239 -12.56 1.51 -2.42
N ALA A 240 -13.11 0.68 -3.32
CA ALA A 240 -14.19 1.09 -4.22
C ALA A 240 -15.45 1.58 -3.46
N LEU A 241 -15.85 0.91 -2.38
CA LEU A 241 -16.98 1.34 -1.53
C LEU A 241 -16.68 2.63 -0.75
N ALA A 242 -15.44 2.82 -0.29
CA ALA A 242 -15.05 4.04 0.39
C ALA A 242 -15.19 5.25 -0.56
N ARG A 243 -14.76 5.09 -1.81
CA ARG A 243 -14.84 6.11 -2.87
C ARG A 243 -16.24 6.36 -3.45
N LEU A 244 -17.10 5.34 -3.48
CA LEU A 244 -18.48 5.43 -3.98
C LEU A 244 -19.29 6.53 -3.25
N ALA A 245 -20.20 7.22 -3.95
CA ALA A 245 -21.10 8.20 -3.34
C ALA A 245 -22.04 7.56 -2.31
N ASP A 246 -22.46 8.29 -1.28
CA ASP A 246 -23.48 7.82 -0.35
C ASP A 246 -24.81 7.59 -1.09
N GLY A 247 -25.43 6.43 -0.86
CA GLY A 247 -26.56 5.93 -1.67
C GLY A 247 -26.16 5.35 -3.04
N GLY A 248 -24.88 5.37 -3.41
CA GLY A 248 -24.38 4.77 -4.65
C GLY A 248 -24.38 3.24 -4.62
N ARG A 249 -24.24 2.62 -5.80
CA ARG A 249 -24.28 1.15 -5.97
C ARG A 249 -22.98 0.59 -6.57
N LEU A 250 -22.44 -0.43 -5.92
CA LEU A 250 -21.33 -1.25 -6.39
C LEU A 250 -21.85 -2.60 -6.90
N THR A 251 -21.40 -3.03 -8.08
CA THR A 251 -21.58 -4.41 -8.56
C THR A 251 -20.23 -5.08 -8.78
N ILE A 252 -20.10 -6.29 -8.23
CA ILE A 252 -18.88 -7.10 -8.29
C ILE A 252 -19.20 -8.36 -9.10
N SER A 253 -18.60 -8.51 -10.28
CA SER A 253 -18.73 -9.69 -11.13
C SER A 253 -17.46 -10.55 -10.99
N GLY A 254 -17.49 -11.51 -10.07
CA GLY A 254 -16.37 -12.40 -9.77
C GLY A 254 -15.94 -12.37 -8.29
N ALA A 255 -15.09 -13.33 -7.91
CA ALA A 255 -14.88 -13.86 -6.56
C ALA A 255 -16.10 -14.61 -6.03
N ASN A 256 -15.85 -15.75 -5.37
CA ASN A 256 -16.84 -16.42 -4.53
C ASN A 256 -17.01 -15.68 -3.18
N PHE A 257 -17.23 -14.35 -3.27
CA PHE A 257 -17.47 -13.44 -2.16
C PHE A 257 -18.93 -13.58 -1.72
N SER A 258 -19.20 -14.69 -1.03
CA SER A 258 -20.54 -15.07 -0.53
C SER A 258 -20.67 -14.85 0.98
N PRO A 259 -21.82 -14.35 1.48
CA PRO A 259 -22.15 -14.38 2.90
C PRO A 259 -22.22 -15.78 3.52
N ASP A 260 -22.45 -16.80 2.68
CA ASP A 260 -22.52 -18.21 3.07
C ASP A 260 -21.13 -18.83 3.32
N ALA A 261 -20.09 -18.22 2.74
CA ALA A 261 -18.72 -18.68 2.88
C ALA A 261 -18.12 -18.13 4.17
N SER A 262 -17.79 -19.02 5.10
CA SER A 262 -17.20 -18.67 6.41
C SER A 262 -15.94 -17.80 6.32
N ALA A 263 -15.16 -17.94 5.24
CA ALA A 263 -13.98 -17.12 4.97
C ALA A 263 -14.28 -15.63 4.74
N TRP A 264 -15.50 -15.28 4.28
CA TRP A 264 -15.89 -13.92 3.94
C TRP A 264 -16.94 -13.32 4.87
N ARG A 265 -17.71 -14.15 5.58
CA ARG A 265 -18.85 -13.71 6.39
C ARG A 265 -18.50 -12.57 7.35
N ASP A 266 -17.45 -12.71 8.17
CA ASP A 266 -17.04 -11.68 9.13
C ASP A 266 -16.61 -10.36 8.45
N ALA A 267 -16.02 -10.44 7.24
CA ALA A 267 -15.60 -9.28 6.47
C ALA A 267 -16.81 -8.57 5.85
N LEU A 268 -17.80 -9.34 5.38
CA LEU A 268 -19.09 -8.87 4.91
C LEU A 268 -19.90 -8.21 6.04
N VAL A 269 -19.95 -8.80 7.24
CA VAL A 269 -20.63 -8.20 8.42
C VAL A 269 -20.05 -6.82 8.75
N ARG A 270 -18.71 -6.69 8.80
CA ARG A 270 -18.06 -5.38 9.01
C ARG A 270 -18.34 -4.37 7.89
N LEU A 271 -18.44 -4.85 6.65
CA LEU A 271 -18.79 -4.04 5.49
C LEU A 271 -20.26 -3.57 5.56
N GLN A 272 -21.15 -4.38 6.15
CA GLN A 272 -22.56 -4.01 6.38
C GLN A 272 -22.77 -2.90 7.42
N GLU A 273 -21.76 -2.55 8.23
CA GLU A 273 -21.82 -1.39 9.13
C GLU A 273 -21.89 -0.04 8.38
N ARG A 274 -21.50 -0.02 7.10
CA ARG A 274 -21.36 1.20 6.27
C ARG A 274 -22.00 1.10 4.89
N SER A 275 -22.46 -0.09 4.52
CA SER A 275 -23.09 -0.42 3.25
C SER A 275 -24.06 -1.59 3.48
N ARG A 276 -24.70 -2.12 2.45
CA ARG A 276 -25.61 -3.27 2.58
C ARG A 276 -25.51 -4.15 1.35
N VAL A 277 -25.43 -5.47 1.52
CA VAL A 277 -25.55 -6.41 0.40
C VAL A 277 -27.02 -6.50 0.05
N VAL A 278 -27.41 -6.08 -1.15
CA VAL A 278 -28.82 -6.09 -1.59
C VAL A 278 -29.17 -7.29 -2.47
N PHE A 279 -28.17 -7.90 -3.10
CA PHE A 279 -28.33 -9.12 -3.89
C PHE A 279 -27.00 -9.87 -3.98
N THR A 280 -27.07 -11.20 -3.97
CA THR A 280 -25.93 -12.05 -4.32
C THR A 280 -26.41 -13.36 -4.93
N ALA A 281 -25.79 -13.79 -6.03
CA ALA A 281 -26.10 -15.06 -6.68
C ALA A 281 -24.86 -15.63 -7.37
N ALA A 282 -24.63 -16.94 -7.24
CA ALA A 282 -23.61 -17.64 -7.98
C ALA A 282 -24.07 -17.88 -9.44
N ILE A 283 -23.12 -18.10 -10.35
CA ILE A 283 -23.37 -18.50 -11.73
C ILE A 283 -22.35 -19.56 -12.16
N ALA A 284 -22.83 -20.55 -12.89
CA ALA A 284 -22.05 -21.69 -13.34
C ALA A 284 -20.81 -21.25 -14.14
N GLY A 285 -19.64 -21.78 -13.78
CA GLY A 285 -18.36 -21.38 -14.37
C GLY A 285 -18.24 -21.64 -15.88
N ALA A 286 -19.12 -22.46 -16.45
CA ALA A 286 -19.26 -22.67 -17.90
C ALA A 286 -19.42 -21.35 -18.69
N VAL A 287 -20.00 -20.30 -18.08
CA VAL A 287 -20.15 -18.97 -18.70
C VAL A 287 -18.79 -18.30 -18.99
N TYR A 288 -17.75 -18.59 -18.21
CA TYR A 288 -16.38 -18.10 -18.45
C TYR A 288 -15.57 -18.99 -19.43
N ALA A 289 -16.08 -20.15 -19.87
CA ALA A 289 -15.27 -21.13 -20.60
C ALA A 289 -14.60 -20.56 -21.86
N LYS A 290 -15.28 -19.65 -22.58
CA LYS A 290 -14.70 -18.94 -23.73
C LYS A 290 -13.52 -18.04 -23.39
N HIS A 291 -13.45 -17.51 -22.17
CA HIS A 291 -12.38 -16.65 -21.67
C HIS A 291 -11.32 -17.46 -20.90
N GLY A 292 -11.35 -18.80 -20.97
CA GLY A 292 -10.26 -19.68 -20.53
C GLY A 292 -10.36 -20.23 -19.10
N THR A 293 -11.46 -19.98 -18.38
CA THR A 293 -11.70 -20.52 -17.02
C THR A 293 -13.10 -21.11 -16.88
N THR A 294 -13.24 -22.12 -16.03
CA THR A 294 -14.51 -22.77 -15.66
C THR A 294 -14.81 -22.65 -14.16
N ILE A 295 -14.11 -21.75 -13.47
CA ILE A 295 -14.33 -21.45 -12.05
C ILE A 295 -15.73 -20.82 -11.89
N GLU A 296 -16.52 -21.33 -10.95
CA GLU A 296 -17.79 -20.71 -10.57
C GLU A 296 -17.57 -19.28 -10.07
N THR A 297 -18.42 -18.37 -10.52
CA THR A 297 -18.34 -16.95 -10.15
C THR A 297 -19.65 -16.50 -9.52
N ARG A 298 -19.67 -15.26 -9.04
CA ARG A 298 -20.80 -14.70 -8.32
C ARG A 298 -20.96 -13.24 -8.72
N LEU A 299 -22.21 -12.81 -8.84
CA LEU A 299 -22.57 -11.41 -8.88
C LEU A 299 -23.01 -11.00 -7.47
N THR A 300 -22.34 -10.00 -6.89
CA THR A 300 -22.74 -9.39 -5.62
C THR A 300 -22.98 -7.90 -5.82
N VAL A 301 -24.10 -7.41 -5.29
CA VAL A 301 -24.57 -6.01 -5.42
C VAL A 301 -24.63 -5.39 -4.03
N ILE A 302 -24.02 -4.23 -3.87
CA ILE A 302 -23.84 -3.55 -2.59
C ILE A 302 -24.25 -2.08 -2.74
N ASP A 303 -25.14 -1.61 -1.87
CA ASP A 303 -25.51 -0.19 -1.79
C ASP A 303 -24.76 0.49 -0.64
N LYS A 304 -24.27 1.72 -0.84
CA LYS A 304 -23.61 2.51 0.20
C LYS A 304 -24.61 3.19 1.14
N ALA A 305 -25.27 2.36 1.93
CA ALA A 305 -25.99 2.75 3.14
C ALA A 305 -25.95 1.58 4.13
N PRO A 306 -25.68 1.78 5.44
CA PRO A 306 -25.60 0.71 6.45
C PRO A 306 -26.79 -0.26 6.38
N ALA A 307 -26.58 -1.54 6.65
CA ALA A 307 -27.67 -2.50 6.83
C ALA A 307 -28.36 -2.31 8.20
N ASP A 308 -29.65 -2.68 8.28
CA ASP A 308 -30.43 -2.56 9.51
C ASP A 308 -29.97 -3.56 10.59
N ASP A 309 -29.57 -4.78 10.18
CA ASP A 309 -28.76 -5.72 10.97
C ASP A 309 -27.55 -6.18 10.13
N PRO A 310 -26.30 -5.84 10.52
CA PRO A 310 -25.09 -6.28 9.83
C PRO A 310 -24.92 -7.80 9.67
N ASN A 311 -25.60 -8.61 10.48
CA ASN A 311 -25.52 -10.08 10.47
C ASN A 311 -26.48 -10.76 9.47
N VAL A 312 -27.47 -10.01 8.96
CA VAL A 312 -28.51 -10.50 8.05
C VAL A 312 -28.14 -10.18 6.61
N PHE A 313 -28.25 -11.18 5.73
CA PHE A 313 -27.90 -11.08 4.31
C PHE A 313 -29.08 -11.53 3.45
N PRO A 314 -29.21 -11.02 2.20
CA PRO A 314 -30.25 -11.46 1.28
C PRO A 314 -30.07 -12.94 0.93
N GLU A 315 -31.18 -13.67 0.84
CA GLU A 315 -31.19 -15.09 0.48
C GLU A 315 -30.71 -15.30 -0.97
N SER A 316 -29.61 -16.02 -1.12
CA SER A 316 -29.04 -16.36 -2.42
C SER A 316 -29.97 -17.33 -3.17
N PRO A 317 -30.47 -17.01 -4.38
CA PRO A 317 -31.35 -17.90 -5.16
C PRO A 317 -30.70 -19.19 -5.67
N GLY A 318 -29.41 -19.40 -5.36
CA GLY A 318 -28.63 -20.59 -5.73
C GLY A 318 -27.54 -20.26 -6.74
N VAL A 319 -27.24 -21.24 -7.62
CA VAL A 319 -26.33 -21.10 -8.74
C VAL A 319 -27.15 -20.97 -10.02
N ALA A 320 -27.01 -19.86 -10.74
CA ALA A 320 -27.63 -19.69 -12.05
C ALA A 320 -26.94 -20.63 -13.07
N PRO A 321 -27.69 -21.44 -13.84
CA PRO A 321 -27.09 -22.30 -14.87
C PRO A 321 -26.59 -21.49 -16.07
N ASP A 322 -27.20 -20.32 -16.32
CA ASP A 322 -26.91 -19.44 -17.44
C ASP A 322 -27.15 -17.96 -17.10
N VAL A 323 -26.73 -17.09 -18.01
CA VAL A 323 -26.82 -15.63 -17.86
C VAL A 323 -28.26 -15.12 -17.95
N ALA A 324 -29.14 -15.80 -18.71
CA ALA A 324 -30.54 -15.42 -18.84
C ALA A 324 -31.29 -15.59 -17.50
N THR A 325 -31.00 -16.68 -16.78
CA THR A 325 -31.51 -16.97 -15.44
C THR A 325 -31.01 -15.94 -14.44
N LEU A 326 -29.72 -15.56 -14.50
CA LEU A 326 -29.18 -14.51 -13.63
C LEU A 326 -29.82 -13.14 -13.92
N LEU A 327 -30.03 -12.77 -15.19
CA LEU A 327 -30.75 -11.54 -15.56
C LEU A 327 -32.21 -11.54 -15.06
N ARG A 328 -32.89 -12.70 -15.10
CA ARG A 328 -34.23 -12.85 -14.53
C ARG A 328 -34.22 -12.65 -13.01
N TRP A 329 -33.31 -13.31 -12.29
CA TRP A 329 -33.16 -13.12 -10.85
C TRP A 329 -32.82 -11.69 -10.45
N ILE A 330 -32.00 -10.99 -11.26
CA ILE A 330 -31.73 -9.55 -11.08
C ILE A 330 -33.03 -8.74 -11.16
N GLY A 331 -33.83 -8.95 -12.21
CA GLY A 331 -35.11 -8.25 -12.38
C GLY A 331 -36.16 -8.57 -11.31
N GLU A 332 -36.11 -9.76 -10.71
CA GLU A 332 -37.03 -10.20 -9.65
C GLU A 332 -36.60 -9.80 -8.23
N ARG A 333 -35.28 -9.73 -7.96
CA ARG A 333 -34.74 -9.69 -6.58
C ARG A 333 -33.81 -8.52 -6.27
N VAL A 334 -33.29 -7.78 -7.27
CA VAL A 334 -32.48 -6.59 -6.98
C VAL A 334 -33.41 -5.40 -6.69
N PRO A 335 -33.36 -4.79 -5.49
CA PRO A 335 -34.22 -3.67 -5.19
C PRO A 335 -33.83 -2.40 -5.98
N PRO A 336 -34.77 -1.45 -6.14
CA PRO A 336 -34.49 -0.12 -6.68
C PRO A 336 -33.28 0.52 -6.00
N ARG A 337 -32.49 1.30 -6.76
CA ARG A 337 -31.31 1.98 -6.20
C ARG A 337 -31.73 3.11 -5.26
N LEU A 338 -30.95 3.32 -4.21
CA LEU A 338 -31.06 4.50 -3.36
C LEU A 338 -30.79 5.78 -4.16
N SER A 339 -31.37 6.89 -3.68
CA SER A 339 -31.11 8.22 -4.23
C SER A 339 -29.71 8.69 -3.84
N VAL A 340 -28.83 8.86 -4.84
CA VAL A 340 -27.52 9.50 -4.64
C VAL A 340 -27.74 11.00 -4.49
N ALA A 341 -27.29 11.60 -3.39
CA ALA A 341 -27.33 13.05 -3.23
C ALA A 341 -26.43 13.71 -4.29
N SER A 342 -27.03 14.53 -5.17
CA SER A 342 -26.29 15.16 -6.26
C SER A 342 -25.29 16.20 -5.75
N THR A 343 -24.03 15.80 -5.56
CA THR A 343 -22.91 16.75 -5.58
C THR A 343 -22.88 17.39 -6.96
N GLY A 344 -23.20 18.70 -6.99
CA GLY A 344 -23.61 19.40 -8.22
C GLY A 344 -22.68 19.21 -9.41
N ALA A 345 -23.29 19.07 -10.59
CA ALA A 345 -22.56 19.03 -11.86
C ALA A 345 -21.93 20.40 -12.14
N LEU A 346 -20.69 20.60 -11.69
CA LEU A 346 -19.82 21.62 -12.26
C LEU A 346 -19.41 21.15 -13.67
N PRO A 347 -19.63 21.96 -14.72
CA PRO A 347 -19.09 21.65 -16.04
C PRO A 347 -17.57 21.62 -15.95
N MET A 348 -16.94 20.65 -16.62
CA MET A 348 -15.49 20.58 -16.67
C MET A 348 -14.95 21.80 -17.42
N SER A 349 -14.30 22.71 -16.69
CA SER A 349 -13.33 23.60 -17.31
C SER A 349 -12.23 22.74 -17.93
N VAL A 350 -11.90 23.03 -19.20
CA VAL A 350 -10.81 22.36 -19.89
C VAL A 350 -9.49 22.83 -19.28
N SER A 351 -9.07 22.19 -18.19
CA SER A 351 -7.80 22.49 -17.54
C SER A 351 -6.65 21.95 -18.36
N SER A 352 -5.62 22.77 -18.54
CA SER A 352 -4.48 22.51 -19.41
C SER A 352 -3.72 21.24 -19.05
N ALA A 353 -3.33 20.50 -20.09
CA ALA A 353 -2.33 19.43 -20.16
C ALA A 353 -1.69 18.94 -18.84
N PRO A 354 -1.77 17.62 -18.52
CA PRO A 354 -1.01 17.07 -17.40
C PRO A 354 0.48 17.31 -17.64
N ARG A 355 1.18 17.84 -16.62
CA ARG A 355 2.64 17.97 -16.65
C ARG A 355 3.24 16.57 -16.76
N THR A 356 3.74 16.25 -17.94
CA THR A 356 4.51 15.03 -18.17
C THR A 356 5.76 15.04 -17.31
N VAL A 357 5.79 14.18 -16.28
CA VAL A 357 7.05 13.78 -15.66
C VAL A 357 7.78 12.93 -16.70
N ARG A 358 8.60 13.60 -17.52
CA ARG A 358 9.48 12.95 -18.49
C ARG A 358 10.39 11.98 -17.73
N GLY A 359 10.16 10.68 -17.92
CA GLY A 359 11.05 9.65 -17.40
C GLY A 359 12.42 9.74 -18.06
N TYR A 360 13.47 9.69 -17.26
CA TYR A 360 14.78 9.30 -17.74
C TYR A 360 14.79 7.79 -17.92
N LEU A 361 14.71 7.34 -19.18
CA LEU A 361 15.07 5.97 -19.57
C LEU A 361 16.08 6.07 -20.71
N ALA A 362 17.36 5.82 -20.37
CA ALA A 362 18.30 5.29 -21.34
C ALA A 362 18.06 3.77 -21.47
N PRO A 363 18.21 3.17 -22.67
CA PRO A 363 17.83 1.79 -22.88
C PRO A 363 18.87 0.82 -22.29
N ALA A 364 18.44 -0.01 -21.33
CA ALA A 364 19.20 -1.19 -20.91
C ALA A 364 18.81 -2.37 -21.80
N THR A 365 19.81 -2.95 -22.49
CA THR A 365 19.64 -4.13 -23.34
C THR A 365 19.26 -5.36 -22.53
N THR A 366 18.44 -6.22 -23.13
CA THR A 366 18.06 -7.53 -22.57
C THR A 366 19.29 -8.43 -22.42
N GLN A 367 19.66 -8.75 -21.18
CA GLN A 367 20.45 -9.95 -20.87
C GLN A 367 19.83 -10.71 -19.70
N SER A 368 19.55 -11.99 -19.93
CA SER A 368 19.22 -12.95 -18.90
C SER A 368 20.49 -13.28 -18.10
N VAL A 369 20.62 -12.77 -16.87
CA VAL A 369 21.70 -13.16 -15.96
C VAL A 369 21.16 -13.37 -14.56
N SER A 370 21.34 -14.59 -14.04
CA SER A 370 21.31 -14.85 -12.61
C SER A 370 22.55 -14.23 -11.96
N ALA A 371 22.45 -12.98 -11.52
CA ALA A 371 23.54 -12.26 -10.86
C ALA A 371 23.17 -11.94 -9.40
N SER A 372 24.09 -12.22 -8.48
CA SER A 372 24.07 -11.61 -7.14
C SER A 372 24.15 -10.09 -7.28
N VAL A 373 23.29 -9.36 -6.59
CA VAL A 373 23.38 -7.89 -6.50
C VAL A 373 24.73 -7.56 -5.84
N ALA A 374 25.66 -7.02 -6.62
CA ALA A 374 26.89 -6.48 -6.07
C ALA A 374 26.53 -5.25 -5.22
N ASP A 375 27.04 -5.19 -3.99
CA ASP A 375 26.84 -4.01 -3.15
C ASP A 375 27.47 -2.77 -3.79
N PRO A 376 26.87 -1.58 -3.60
CA PRO A 376 27.50 -0.34 -4.02
C PRO A 376 28.82 -0.15 -3.25
N GLU A 377 29.84 0.34 -3.97
CA GLU A 377 31.12 0.69 -3.36
C GLU A 377 30.90 1.77 -2.29
N ALA A 378 31.34 1.49 -1.06
CA ALA A 378 31.00 2.27 0.12
C ALA A 378 32.24 2.61 0.92
N VAL A 379 32.37 3.90 1.26
CA VAL A 379 33.50 4.47 1.99
C VAL A 379 33.05 4.92 3.38
N ASP A 380 34.00 5.07 4.29
CA ASP A 380 33.74 5.66 5.61
C ASP A 380 33.42 7.16 5.45
N LEU A 381 32.28 7.61 5.99
CA LEU A 381 31.82 8.99 5.85
C LEU A 381 32.75 9.98 6.58
N ALA A 382 33.53 10.73 5.80
CA ALA A 382 34.36 11.82 6.30
C ALA A 382 33.51 13.00 6.81
N TYR A 383 33.79 13.44 8.03
CA TYR A 383 33.27 14.67 8.62
C TYR A 383 34.26 15.24 9.64
N GLU A 384 34.27 16.56 9.81
CA GLU A 384 35.09 17.28 10.79
C GLU A 384 34.24 17.59 12.02
N THR A 385 34.78 17.42 13.23
CA THR A 385 34.15 17.92 14.46
C THR A 385 34.68 19.31 14.79
N PHE A 386 33.82 20.25 15.17
CA PHE A 386 34.22 21.60 15.56
C PHE A 386 33.53 22.04 16.85
N ASP A 387 34.03 23.10 17.47
CA ASP A 387 33.40 23.73 18.63
C ASP A 387 32.43 24.81 18.18
N TRP A 388 31.14 24.60 18.48
CA TRP A 388 30.09 25.55 18.11
C TRP A 388 30.23 26.86 18.88
N ILE A 389 30.41 27.96 18.15
CA ILE A 389 30.30 29.31 18.69
C ILE A 389 28.94 29.85 18.24
N PRO A 390 28.01 30.18 19.18
CA PRO A 390 26.76 30.84 18.83
C PRO A 390 27.05 32.16 18.09
N PRO A 391 26.28 32.52 17.05
CA PRO A 391 26.47 33.78 16.35
C PRO A 391 26.29 34.97 17.32
N GLU A 392 27.09 36.02 17.14
CA GLU A 392 27.01 37.23 17.97
C GLU A 392 25.58 37.81 17.91
N GLY A 393 25.00 38.07 19.09
CA GLY A 393 23.59 38.43 19.22
C GLY A 393 22.64 37.28 19.59
N ALA A 394 23.15 36.05 19.77
CA ALA A 394 22.40 34.92 20.34
C ALA A 394 22.07 35.06 21.84
N CYS A 395 21.45 36.19 22.22
CA CYS A 395 20.48 36.17 23.31
C CYS A 395 19.32 35.26 22.88
N LEU A 396 18.60 34.66 23.83
CA LEU A 396 17.37 33.91 23.52
C LEU A 396 16.43 34.82 22.73
N SER A 397 16.28 34.55 21.43
CA SER A 397 15.37 35.34 20.61
C SER A 397 13.94 35.10 21.09
N ASP A 398 13.06 36.10 20.98
CA ASP A 398 11.63 35.94 21.30
C ASP A 398 10.92 34.93 20.35
N ALA A 399 11.63 34.38 19.36
CA ALA A 399 11.14 33.32 18.50
C ALA A 399 11.17 31.95 19.21
N ILE A 400 10.01 31.30 19.26
CA ILE A 400 9.82 29.97 19.86
C ILE A 400 10.62 28.87 19.13
N TYR A 401 10.97 29.12 17.85
CA TYR A 401 11.68 28.18 16.98
C TYR A 401 12.84 28.86 16.25
N GLU A 402 13.95 28.14 16.14
CA GLU A 402 15.15 28.49 15.39
C GLU A 402 15.37 27.50 14.23
N GLU A 403 16.11 27.91 13.21
CA GLU A 403 16.48 27.02 12.09
C GLU A 403 17.41 25.89 12.57
N TYR A 404 17.15 24.66 12.13
CA TYR A 404 18.01 23.52 12.43
C TYR A 404 19.29 23.59 11.59
N ARG A 405 20.44 23.46 12.25
CA ARG A 405 21.77 23.38 11.61
C ARG A 405 22.63 22.41 12.40
N LEU A 406 23.56 21.72 11.74
CA LEU A 406 24.55 20.86 12.39
C LEU A 406 25.47 21.72 13.27
N GLN A 407 25.57 21.39 14.55
CA GLN A 407 26.31 22.19 15.53
C GLN A 407 27.70 21.61 15.86
N SER A 408 27.85 20.30 15.86
CA SER A 408 29.08 19.63 16.33
C SER A 408 29.93 19.03 15.21
N ILE A 409 29.36 18.90 14.01
CA ILE A 409 29.99 18.25 12.85
C ILE A 409 29.78 19.03 11.56
N ARG A 410 30.76 18.99 10.66
CA ARG A 410 30.69 19.48 9.29
C ARG A 410 30.98 18.33 8.35
N ILE A 411 30.06 18.05 7.43
CA ILE A 411 30.16 16.96 6.46
C ILE A 411 30.48 17.57 5.08
N PRO A 412 31.71 17.43 4.55
CA PRO A 412 32.05 17.97 3.23
C PRO A 412 31.15 17.39 2.13
N GLY A 413 30.67 18.26 1.23
CA GLY A 413 29.81 17.87 0.11
C GLY A 413 28.35 17.54 0.46
N ALA A 414 27.97 17.51 1.74
CA ALA A 414 26.58 17.26 2.13
C ALA A 414 25.67 18.45 1.77
N GLN A 415 24.48 18.15 1.24
CA GLN A 415 23.47 19.14 0.90
C GLN A 415 22.53 19.43 2.08
N ALA A 416 22.06 20.67 2.18
CA ALA A 416 21.08 21.08 3.19
C ALA A 416 19.73 20.36 2.99
N HIS A 417 19.03 20.06 4.08
CA HIS A 417 17.73 19.39 4.03
C HIS A 417 16.69 20.19 3.19
N PRO A 418 15.98 19.55 2.22
CA PRO A 418 15.13 20.26 1.25
C PRO A 418 13.88 20.92 1.87
N THR A 419 13.44 20.43 3.03
CA THR A 419 12.46 21.15 3.88
C THR A 419 13.22 21.94 4.93
N LYS A 420 12.90 23.22 5.13
CA LYS A 420 13.45 24.02 6.23
C LYS A 420 13.09 23.38 7.58
N LEU A 421 14.08 22.76 8.22
CA LEU A 421 13.93 22.14 9.53
C LEU A 421 14.08 23.21 10.62
N VAL A 422 13.34 23.05 11.71
CA VAL A 422 13.38 23.95 12.86
C VAL A 422 13.45 23.17 14.17
N GLN A 423 14.06 23.77 15.18
CA GLN A 423 14.14 23.28 16.55
C GLN A 423 13.71 24.36 17.53
N SER A 424 13.36 24.00 18.77
CA SER A 424 13.12 25.01 19.80
C SER A 424 14.43 25.70 20.20
N ALA A 425 14.37 26.98 20.61
CA ALA A 425 15.55 27.72 21.10
C ALA A 425 16.29 26.97 22.24
N ALA A 426 15.54 26.28 23.12
CA ALA A 426 16.10 25.47 24.20
C ALA A 426 16.82 24.18 23.73
N MET A 427 16.62 23.74 22.49
CA MET A 427 17.42 22.67 21.85
C MET A 427 18.62 23.24 21.12
N ALA A 428 18.49 24.42 20.50
CA ALA A 428 19.58 25.12 19.83
C ALA A 428 20.68 25.58 20.81
N SER A 429 20.32 25.89 22.07
CA SER A 429 21.29 26.24 23.12
C SER A 429 22.12 25.06 23.66
N VAL A 430 21.86 23.82 23.24
CA VAL A 430 22.57 22.62 23.71
C VAL A 430 23.24 21.88 22.55
N VAL A 431 24.56 22.11 22.43
CA VAL A 431 25.44 21.48 21.43
C VAL A 431 25.47 19.95 21.63
N PRO A 432 25.21 19.14 20.58
CA PRO A 432 25.36 17.68 20.64
C PRO A 432 26.78 17.22 20.99
N PRO A 433 26.97 16.04 21.59
CA PRO A 433 28.30 15.49 21.84
C PRO A 433 29.04 15.23 20.52
N LYS A 434 30.36 15.46 20.46
CA LYS A 434 31.15 15.20 19.24
C LYS A 434 31.22 13.69 18.96
N PRO A 435 30.70 13.17 17.82
CA PRO A 435 30.73 11.75 17.51
C PRO A 435 32.07 11.32 16.92
N SER A 436 32.43 10.07 17.16
CA SER A 436 33.62 9.39 16.62
C SER A 436 33.30 8.44 15.47
N TYR A 437 32.06 7.92 15.43
CA TYR A 437 31.61 6.88 14.52
C TYR A 437 31.54 7.33 13.05
N ARG A 438 32.13 6.53 12.15
CA ARG A 438 32.09 6.74 10.70
C ARG A 438 31.15 5.70 10.07
N PRO A 439 29.94 6.08 9.61
CA PRO A 439 29.09 5.15 8.88
C PRO A 439 29.67 4.87 7.50
N ARG A 440 29.46 3.64 6.99
CA ARG A 440 29.87 3.22 5.64
C ARG A 440 28.74 3.45 4.65
N LEU A 441 28.93 4.37 3.71
CA LEU A 441 27.91 4.74 2.73
C LEU A 441 28.55 4.96 1.34
N PRO A 442 27.81 4.77 0.24
CA PRO A 442 28.24 5.19 -1.09
C PRO A 442 28.38 6.72 -1.17
N ALA A 443 29.46 7.20 -1.78
CA ALA A 443 29.78 8.64 -1.82
C ALA A 443 28.69 9.49 -2.52
N SER A 444 28.01 8.92 -3.53
CA SER A 444 26.89 9.55 -4.23
C SER A 444 25.73 9.93 -3.33
N LEU A 445 25.49 9.20 -2.23
CA LEU A 445 24.41 9.54 -1.29
C LEU A 445 24.62 10.90 -0.62
N VAL A 446 25.88 11.35 -0.52
CA VAL A 446 26.27 12.64 0.05
C VAL A 446 26.35 13.72 -1.03
N SER A 447 27.14 13.49 -2.10
CA SER A 447 27.37 14.50 -3.15
C SER A 447 26.09 14.92 -3.86
N ASP A 448 25.21 13.95 -4.12
CA ASP A 448 24.01 14.14 -4.92
C ASP A 448 22.80 14.54 -4.05
N GLY A 449 23.01 14.70 -2.73
CA GLY A 449 21.99 15.14 -1.78
C GLY A 449 20.86 14.13 -1.50
N ILE A 450 21.06 12.84 -1.81
CA ILE A 450 20.08 11.78 -1.57
C ILE A 450 19.78 11.60 -0.08
N LEU A 451 20.81 11.78 0.75
CA LEU A 451 20.73 12.01 2.18
C LEU A 451 21.20 13.44 2.47
N SER A 452 20.39 14.23 3.18
CA SER A 452 20.81 15.57 3.59
C SER A 452 21.73 15.53 4.80
N ASP A 453 22.41 16.65 5.06
CA ASP A 453 23.14 16.97 6.28
C ASP A 453 22.51 16.45 7.59
N ALA A 454 21.26 16.81 7.91
CA ALA A 454 20.54 16.39 9.11
C ALA A 454 20.22 14.87 9.13
N GLN A 455 20.03 14.27 7.95
CA GLN A 455 19.79 12.84 7.83
C GLN A 455 21.08 12.04 8.02
N LEU A 456 22.21 12.53 7.48
CA LEU A 456 23.54 11.98 7.69
C LEU A 456 23.97 12.10 9.16
N GLU A 457 23.73 13.26 9.79
CA GLU A 457 23.93 13.46 11.23
C GLU A 457 23.16 12.41 12.07
N THR A 458 21.94 12.09 11.66
CA THR A 458 21.13 11.03 12.30
C THR A 458 21.76 9.65 12.16
N VAL A 459 22.29 9.30 10.98
CA VAL A 459 22.98 8.01 10.76
C VAL A 459 24.25 7.92 11.60
N ILE A 460 25.04 9.00 11.68
CA ILE A 460 26.25 9.10 12.50
C ILE A 460 25.94 8.83 13.98
N TYR A 461 24.99 9.56 14.59
CA TYR A 461 24.64 9.38 16.01
C TYR A 461 23.95 8.06 16.31
N ALA A 462 23.19 7.50 15.37
CA ALA A 462 22.63 6.16 15.52
C ALA A 462 23.73 5.09 15.55
N GLY A 463 24.73 5.20 14.66
CA GLY A 463 25.90 4.34 14.66
C GLY A 463 26.74 4.44 15.93
N GLU A 464 27.02 5.67 16.40
CA GLU A 464 27.69 5.95 17.69
C GLU A 464 26.96 5.30 18.87
N ALA A 465 25.62 5.29 18.87
CA ALA A 465 24.85 4.56 19.87
C ALA A 465 24.99 3.04 19.71
N HIS A 466 24.89 2.50 18.49
CA HIS A 466 24.87 1.07 18.21
C HIS A 466 26.21 0.34 18.44
N VAL A 467 27.34 1.06 18.46
CA VAL A 467 28.65 0.47 18.82
C VAL A 467 28.83 0.24 20.33
N ASP A 468 28.11 0.99 21.18
CA ASP A 468 28.22 0.90 22.64
C ASP A 468 27.05 0.09 23.26
N TYR A 469 27.21 -0.28 24.52
CA TYR A 469 26.27 -1.05 25.31
C TYR A 469 25.61 -0.20 26.40
N LEU A 470 24.40 -0.61 26.82
CA LEU A 470 23.78 -0.08 28.03
C LEU A 470 24.64 -0.45 29.24
N ALA A 471 24.60 0.39 30.28
CA ALA A 471 25.34 0.16 31.51
C ALA A 471 24.75 -1.00 32.32
N GLY A 472 25.60 -1.94 32.75
CA GLY A 472 25.23 -3.13 33.49
C GLY A 472 25.18 -4.42 32.65
N SER A 473 24.65 -5.46 33.28
CA SER A 473 24.50 -6.82 32.77
C SER A 473 23.12 -7.36 33.16
N TRP A 474 22.56 -8.27 32.37
CA TRP A 474 21.21 -8.80 32.56
C TRP A 474 21.14 -10.31 32.41
N THR A 475 20.23 -10.96 33.13
CA THR A 475 19.81 -12.33 32.81
C THR A 475 18.48 -12.27 32.05
N VAL A 476 18.31 -13.20 31.11
CA VAL A 476 17.12 -13.31 30.26
C VAL A 476 16.60 -14.74 30.39
N ASP A 477 15.28 -14.90 30.49
CA ASP A 477 14.65 -16.21 30.54
C ASP A 477 14.62 -16.90 29.16
N GLU A 478 14.37 -18.21 29.15
CA GLU A 478 14.32 -19.01 27.91
C GLU A 478 13.27 -18.51 26.89
N THR A 479 12.29 -17.73 27.36
CA THR A 479 11.24 -17.13 26.55
C THR A 479 11.54 -15.72 26.04
N PHE A 480 12.66 -15.11 26.46
CA PHE A 480 13.01 -13.70 26.20
C PHE A 480 11.93 -12.68 26.65
N ASP A 481 10.99 -13.11 27.52
CA ASP A 481 9.84 -12.33 28.01
C ASP A 481 10.20 -11.63 29.35
N LEU A 482 11.19 -12.13 30.11
CA LEU A 482 11.64 -11.57 31.39
C LEU A 482 13.14 -11.23 31.40
N VAL A 483 13.44 -9.97 31.68
CA VAL A 483 14.81 -9.43 31.79
C VAL A 483 15.04 -8.93 33.22
N ALA A 484 16.01 -9.52 33.92
CA ALA A 484 16.42 -9.12 35.26
C ALA A 484 17.85 -8.57 35.24
N ALA A 485 18.20 -7.70 36.19
CA ALA A 485 19.60 -7.29 36.34
C ALA A 485 20.42 -8.49 36.83
N ALA A 486 21.51 -8.79 36.13
CA ALA A 486 22.47 -9.80 36.55
C ALA A 486 23.35 -9.25 37.67
N ARG A 487 23.92 -10.17 38.45
CA ARG A 487 25.14 -9.89 39.20
C ARG A 487 26.32 -10.01 38.23
N ASP A 488 27.43 -9.34 38.53
CA ASP A 488 28.63 -9.34 37.66
C ASP A 488 29.25 -10.74 37.48
N ASP A 489 28.95 -11.68 38.39
CA ASP A 489 29.40 -13.06 38.43
C ASP A 489 28.39 -14.08 37.84
N ALA A 490 27.26 -13.64 37.28
CA ALA A 490 26.21 -14.56 36.79
C ALA A 490 26.62 -15.26 35.48
N PRO A 491 26.59 -16.61 35.40
CA PRO A 491 27.13 -17.36 34.25
C PRO A 491 26.32 -17.22 32.95
N ASN A 492 25.10 -16.70 33.02
CA ASN A 492 24.22 -16.41 31.89
C ASN A 492 23.94 -14.90 31.71
N ALA A 493 24.87 -14.05 32.14
CA ALA A 493 24.79 -12.61 31.95
C ALA A 493 24.98 -12.21 30.48
N VAL A 494 24.07 -11.38 29.97
CA VAL A 494 24.14 -10.74 28.65
C VAL A 494 24.20 -9.22 28.79
N ARG A 495 24.68 -8.53 27.74
CA ARG A 495 24.68 -7.06 27.64
C ARG A 495 23.86 -6.63 26.44
N PHE A 496 23.00 -5.64 26.62
CA PHE A 496 22.24 -5.04 25.51
C PHE A 496 23.02 -3.88 24.89
N ARG A 497 23.07 -3.83 23.55
CA ARG A 497 23.53 -2.63 22.81
C ARG A 497 22.61 -1.45 23.10
N ARG A 498 23.11 -0.22 23.03
CA ARG A 498 22.22 0.95 23.12
C ARG A 498 21.34 1.03 21.88
N GLY A 499 20.12 1.50 22.07
CA GLY A 499 19.23 1.87 20.97
C GLY A 499 19.22 3.38 20.76
N PHE A 500 19.03 3.81 19.52
CA PHE A 500 18.84 5.21 19.17
C PHE A 500 17.34 5.57 19.12
N MET A 501 16.95 6.75 19.62
CA MET A 501 15.55 7.22 19.61
C MET A 501 15.43 8.51 18.80
N LEU A 502 14.79 8.42 17.63
CA LEU A 502 14.55 9.54 16.73
C LEU A 502 13.22 10.23 17.06
N GLY A 503 13.29 11.49 17.48
CA GLY A 503 12.14 12.27 17.97
C GLY A 503 11.51 13.25 16.96
N ASP A 504 12.04 13.30 15.73
CA ASP A 504 11.80 14.41 14.80
C ASP A 504 10.34 14.57 14.36
N GLY A 505 9.99 15.78 13.94
CA GLY A 505 8.69 16.12 13.36
C GLY A 505 8.42 15.47 11.99
N THR A 506 7.25 15.77 11.42
CA THR A 506 6.96 15.50 10.01
C THR A 506 7.86 16.36 9.11
N GLY A 507 8.30 15.83 7.97
CA GLY A 507 9.16 16.54 7.01
C GLY A 507 10.63 16.14 7.04
N ALA A 508 11.21 15.75 8.20
CA ALA A 508 12.63 15.39 8.34
C ALA A 508 13.09 14.11 7.61
N GLY A 509 12.15 13.31 7.08
CA GLY A 509 12.49 12.09 6.33
C GLY A 509 12.81 10.85 7.20
N LYS A 510 12.11 10.64 8.32
CA LYS A 510 12.34 9.51 9.25
C LYS A 510 12.43 8.12 8.60
N GLY A 511 11.69 7.86 7.53
CA GLY A 511 11.81 6.62 6.74
C GLY A 511 13.19 6.51 6.08
N ARG A 512 13.65 7.58 5.43
CA ARG A 512 14.99 7.72 4.85
C ARG A 512 16.11 7.63 5.89
N GLN A 513 15.97 8.31 7.03
CA GLN A 513 16.91 8.19 8.16
C GLN A 513 17.02 6.72 8.64
N SER A 514 15.88 6.02 8.77
CA SER A 514 15.85 4.60 9.16
C SER A 514 16.48 3.68 8.12
N ALA A 515 16.20 3.92 6.83
CA ALA A 515 16.81 3.18 5.72
C ALA A 515 18.33 3.40 5.65
N GLY A 516 18.81 4.63 5.89
CA GLY A 516 20.25 4.95 5.95
C GLY A 516 20.98 4.23 7.08
N ILE A 517 20.36 4.13 8.26
CA ILE A 517 20.90 3.34 9.38
C ILE A 517 20.97 1.84 9.02
N ILE A 518 19.94 1.30 8.35
CA ILE A 518 19.95 -0.09 7.90
C ILE A 518 21.03 -0.31 6.83
N LEU A 519 21.21 0.64 5.90
CA LEU A 519 22.21 0.56 4.82
C LEU A 519 23.65 0.60 5.36
N ASP A 520 23.94 1.47 6.30
CA ASP A 520 25.23 1.50 7.01
C ASP A 520 25.57 0.12 7.62
N ASN A 521 24.59 -0.49 8.30
CA ASN A 521 24.73 -1.82 8.88
C ASN A 521 24.88 -2.92 7.82
N TRP A 522 24.12 -2.82 6.73
CA TRP A 522 24.16 -3.72 5.57
C TRP A 522 25.57 -3.75 4.96
N LEU A 523 26.16 -2.59 4.70
CA LEU A 523 27.47 -2.43 4.08
C LEU A 523 28.61 -2.87 5.02
N GLN A 524 28.43 -2.75 6.34
CA GLN A 524 29.28 -3.40 7.35
C GLN A 524 29.07 -4.93 7.47
N GLY A 525 28.35 -5.56 6.53
CA GLY A 525 28.14 -7.00 6.48
C GLY A 525 26.99 -7.52 7.36
N ARG A 526 26.24 -6.65 8.06
CA ARG A 526 25.09 -7.04 8.89
C ARG A 526 23.82 -7.11 8.03
N ARG A 527 23.76 -8.11 7.14
CA ARG A 527 22.75 -8.30 6.07
C ARG A 527 21.32 -8.66 6.49
N LYS A 528 21.02 -8.72 7.79
CA LYS A 528 19.68 -9.07 8.30
C LYS A 528 19.16 -7.98 9.20
N ALA A 529 18.09 -7.32 8.77
CA ALA A 529 17.43 -6.27 9.53
C ALA A 529 15.93 -6.58 9.71
N VAL A 530 15.34 -5.94 10.72
CA VAL A 530 13.92 -6.08 11.07
C VAL A 530 13.29 -4.69 11.14
N TRP A 531 12.37 -4.39 10.23
CA TRP A 531 11.66 -3.11 10.17
C TRP A 531 10.25 -3.28 10.74
N ILE A 532 10.03 -2.80 11.96
CA ILE A 532 8.70 -2.88 12.62
C ILE A 532 7.97 -1.54 12.46
N SER A 533 6.77 -1.59 11.89
CA SER A 533 5.97 -0.41 11.58
C SER A 533 4.56 -0.46 12.19
N LYS A 534 3.82 0.66 12.08
CA LYS A 534 2.46 0.79 12.62
C LYS A 534 1.43 -0.01 11.82
N SER A 535 1.56 -0.04 10.50
CA SER A 535 0.57 -0.56 9.56
C SER A 535 1.23 -0.96 8.25
N ASP A 536 0.68 -1.96 7.56
CA ASP A 536 1.29 -2.52 6.34
C ASP A 536 1.29 -1.52 5.18
N LYS A 537 0.44 -0.47 5.23
CA LYS A 537 0.50 0.71 4.34
C LYS A 537 1.91 1.34 4.26
N LEU A 538 2.73 1.22 5.31
CA LEU A 538 4.08 1.80 5.38
C LEU A 538 5.18 0.88 4.78
N LEU A 539 4.81 -0.27 4.21
CA LEU A 539 5.75 -1.14 3.49
C LEU A 539 6.29 -0.45 2.24
N GLU A 540 5.42 0.24 1.50
CA GLU A 540 5.80 0.94 0.28
C GLU A 540 6.70 2.15 0.58
N ASP A 541 6.43 2.87 1.66
CA ASP A 541 7.31 3.95 2.14
C ASP A 541 8.71 3.42 2.49
N ALA A 542 8.78 2.32 3.25
CA ALA A 542 10.04 1.67 3.60
C ALA A 542 10.80 1.15 2.36
N GLN A 543 10.08 0.55 1.41
CA GLN A 543 10.62 0.10 0.12
C GLN A 543 11.13 1.26 -0.75
N ARG A 544 10.38 2.36 -0.80
CA ARG A 544 10.75 3.59 -1.51
C ARG A 544 11.97 4.24 -0.87
N ASP A 545 12.02 4.33 0.45
CA ASP A 545 13.16 4.92 1.16
C ASP A 545 14.42 4.05 1.15
N TRP A 546 14.27 2.72 1.03
CA TRP A 546 15.37 1.80 0.75
C TRP A 546 15.87 1.93 -0.69
N SER A 547 14.96 1.92 -1.67
CA SER A 547 15.28 2.04 -3.10
C SER A 547 15.87 3.40 -3.47
N ALA A 548 15.46 4.47 -2.79
CA ALA A 548 16.06 5.80 -2.96
C ALA A 548 17.54 5.86 -2.55
N LEU A 549 18.05 4.89 -1.78
CA LEU A 549 19.48 4.78 -1.45
C LEU A 549 20.25 3.87 -2.43
N GLY A 550 19.67 3.56 -3.59
CA GLY A 550 20.29 2.72 -4.63
C GLY A 550 20.15 1.21 -4.40
N MET A 551 19.39 0.78 -3.40
CA MET A 551 19.26 -0.65 -3.04
C MET A 551 18.05 -1.32 -3.67
N GLU A 552 18.14 -2.63 -3.92
CA GLU A 552 17.03 -3.39 -4.52
C GLU A 552 15.78 -3.38 -3.62
N ARG A 553 14.66 -2.90 -4.17
CA ARG A 553 13.39 -2.69 -3.46
C ARG A 553 12.86 -3.97 -2.80
N LEU A 554 13.00 -5.12 -3.47
CA LEU A 554 12.48 -6.40 -3.02
C LEU A 554 13.21 -7.00 -1.81
N LEU A 555 14.39 -6.47 -1.44
CA LEU A 555 15.09 -6.83 -0.20
C LEU A 555 14.28 -6.45 1.04
N VAL A 556 13.39 -5.44 0.96
CA VAL A 556 12.40 -5.14 2.00
C VAL A 556 11.18 -6.05 1.80
N THR A 557 11.23 -7.22 2.45
CA THR A 557 10.24 -8.29 2.31
C THR A 557 9.32 -8.33 3.54
N PRO A 558 7.98 -8.27 3.37
CA PRO A 558 7.05 -8.36 4.49
C PRO A 558 6.97 -9.78 5.06
N LEU A 559 6.87 -9.88 6.39
CA LEU A 559 6.72 -11.13 7.14
C LEU A 559 5.53 -11.97 6.67
N SER A 560 4.48 -11.34 6.14
CA SER A 560 3.32 -12.02 5.53
C SER A 560 3.64 -12.88 4.30
N ARG A 561 4.85 -12.81 3.72
CA ARG A 561 5.33 -13.78 2.72
C ARG A 561 5.70 -15.15 3.32
N PHE A 562 5.96 -15.23 4.62
CA PHE A 562 6.34 -16.47 5.30
C PHE A 562 5.13 -17.06 6.04
N PRO A 563 4.73 -18.32 5.78
CA PRO A 563 3.62 -18.95 6.49
C PRO A 563 3.88 -19.03 8.00
N GLN A 564 2.85 -18.80 8.81
CA GLN A 564 2.98 -18.80 10.26
C GLN A 564 3.39 -20.20 10.77
N GLY A 565 4.48 -20.26 11.54
CA GLY A 565 5.05 -21.50 12.06
C GLY A 565 6.10 -22.15 11.15
N CYS A 566 6.28 -21.66 9.91
CA CYS A 566 7.40 -22.04 9.07
C CYS A 566 8.64 -21.20 9.35
N GLU A 567 9.81 -21.75 9.03
CA GLU A 567 11.10 -21.07 9.12
C GLU A 567 11.19 -19.89 8.13
N ILE A 568 11.74 -18.76 8.58
CA ILE A 568 11.97 -17.58 7.74
C ILE A 568 13.27 -17.80 6.95
N ARG A 569 13.14 -18.41 5.76
CA ARG A 569 14.24 -18.70 4.83
C ARG A 569 14.75 -17.45 4.09
N LEU A 570 15.18 -16.44 4.85
CA LEU A 570 15.78 -15.21 4.34
C LEU A 570 17.27 -15.20 4.70
N ALA A 571 18.14 -15.41 3.70
CA ALA A 571 19.60 -15.42 3.86
C ALA A 571 20.14 -14.01 4.13
N GLU A 572 19.54 -13.01 3.48
CA GLU A 572 19.79 -11.58 3.66
C GLU A 572 18.53 -10.79 3.26
N GLY A 573 18.36 -9.61 3.83
CA GLY A 573 17.22 -8.74 3.57
C GLY A 573 16.74 -7.98 4.81
N VAL A 574 15.73 -7.14 4.59
CA VAL A 574 15.02 -6.39 5.61
C VAL A 574 13.63 -7.01 5.78
N LEU A 575 13.42 -7.71 6.88
CA LEU A 575 12.12 -8.29 7.21
C LEU A 575 11.19 -7.17 7.73
N PHE A 576 10.19 -6.79 6.94
CA PHE A 576 9.20 -5.79 7.32
C PHE A 576 8.01 -6.44 8.04
N LEU A 577 7.57 -5.87 9.15
CA LEU A 577 6.41 -6.34 9.90
C LEU A 577 5.70 -5.21 10.64
N THR A 578 4.52 -5.52 11.15
CA THR A 578 3.69 -4.60 11.92
C THR A 578 3.39 -5.11 13.32
N TYR A 579 3.06 -4.20 14.24
CA TYR A 579 2.57 -4.58 15.58
C TYR A 579 1.35 -5.52 15.54
N THR A 580 0.60 -5.54 14.44
CA THR A 580 -0.47 -6.49 14.16
C THR A 580 0.06 -7.89 13.82
N THR A 581 1.05 -8.02 12.93
CA THR A 581 1.67 -9.33 12.63
C THR A 581 2.41 -9.96 13.82
N VAL A 582 2.79 -9.17 14.83
CA VAL A 582 3.43 -9.65 16.08
C VAL A 582 2.40 -10.13 17.12
N ARG A 583 1.09 -9.92 16.90
CA ARG A 583 0.03 -10.35 17.83
C ARG A 583 -0.52 -11.72 17.44
N ARG A 584 -0.24 -12.76 18.24
CA ARG A 584 -1.03 -14.00 18.19
C ARG A 584 -2.45 -13.76 18.71
N PRO A 585 -3.52 -14.18 18.01
CA PRO A 585 -4.77 -14.50 18.67
C PRO A 585 -4.59 -15.75 19.53
N ARG A 586 -5.15 -15.76 20.75
CA ARG A 586 -5.10 -16.91 21.66
C ARG A 586 -6.13 -17.95 21.21
N ARG A 587 -5.73 -18.89 20.35
CA ARG A 587 -6.48 -20.12 20.05
C ARG A 587 -5.70 -21.36 20.49
N GLU A 588 -6.44 -22.45 20.64
CA GLU A 588 -6.07 -23.62 21.44
C GLU A 588 -5.00 -24.50 20.78
N ALA A 589 -4.39 -25.37 21.58
CA ALA A 589 -3.23 -26.15 21.21
C ALA A 589 -3.58 -27.22 20.16
N PHE A 590 -2.98 -27.10 18.96
CA PHE A 590 -2.77 -28.23 18.07
C PHE A 590 -1.41 -28.88 18.33
N ALA A 591 -1.32 -30.19 18.10
CA ALA A 591 -0.17 -31.01 18.46
C ALA A 591 1.13 -30.58 17.75
N ARG A 592 2.26 -30.71 18.44
CA ARG A 592 3.59 -30.35 17.95
C ARG A 592 4.13 -31.43 17.00
N PRO A 593 4.57 -31.09 15.77
CA PRO A 593 5.64 -31.84 15.09
C PRO A 593 6.94 -31.69 15.88
N ALA A 594 7.78 -32.73 15.94
CA ALA A 594 8.87 -32.82 16.90
C ALA A 594 10.06 -31.86 16.66
N ASP A 595 10.26 -31.38 15.43
CA ASP A 595 11.52 -30.73 15.00
C ASP A 595 11.40 -29.24 14.59
N CYS A 596 10.35 -28.53 15.02
CA CYS A 596 10.22 -27.09 14.72
C CYS A 596 10.68 -26.20 15.89
N SER A 597 11.97 -25.86 15.92
CA SER A 597 12.51 -24.77 16.75
C SER A 597 11.98 -23.41 16.28
N MET A 598 11.02 -22.87 17.01
CA MET A 598 10.24 -21.69 16.60
C MET A 598 10.85 -20.40 17.14
N VAL A 599 11.34 -19.53 16.25
CA VAL A 599 11.75 -18.15 16.61
C VAL A 599 10.48 -17.34 16.91
N GLU A 600 10.22 -17.06 18.19
CA GLU A 600 9.03 -16.33 18.62
C GLU A 600 9.34 -14.87 18.98
N LEU A 601 9.13 -13.94 18.05
CA LEU A 601 9.24 -12.50 18.34
C LEU A 601 7.98 -12.02 19.11
N ARG A 602 8.04 -11.92 20.44
CA ARG A 602 6.92 -11.42 21.29
C ARG A 602 7.11 -9.98 21.74
N LEU A 603 6.46 -9.02 21.05
CA LEU A 603 6.28 -7.67 21.59
C LEU A 603 4.98 -7.56 22.40
N ARG A 604 5.00 -7.98 23.67
CA ARG A 604 3.91 -7.69 24.61
C ARG A 604 3.95 -6.22 25.03
N ARG A 605 2.79 -5.55 25.07
CA ARG A 605 2.63 -4.25 25.76
C ARG A 605 2.73 -4.43 27.28
N ARG A 606 3.95 -4.46 27.80
CA ARG A 606 4.28 -3.91 29.12
C ARG A 606 5.37 -2.86 28.90
N HIS A 607 5.04 -1.60 29.16
CA HIS A 607 6.03 -0.52 29.10
C HIS A 607 6.97 -0.65 30.31
N HIS A 608 8.01 -1.46 30.15
CA HIS A 608 9.20 -1.46 30.99
C HIS A 608 10.41 -1.01 30.16
N PHE A 609 10.28 0.20 29.61
CA PHE A 609 11.45 1.03 29.43
C PHE A 609 12.00 1.34 30.82
N ARG A 610 13.04 0.62 31.26
CA ARG A 610 13.93 1.13 32.30
C ARG A 610 14.68 2.32 31.72
N ARG A 611 14.07 3.50 31.82
CA ARG A 611 14.83 4.74 31.91
C ARG A 611 15.63 4.67 33.22
N GLU A 612 16.87 5.15 33.21
CA GLU A 612 17.51 5.56 34.45
C GLU A 612 16.64 6.67 35.07
N PRO A 613 16.35 6.63 36.39
CA PRO A 613 15.30 7.44 36.98
C PRO A 613 15.76 8.89 37.24
N CYS A 614 15.55 9.76 36.25
CA CYS A 614 15.23 11.17 36.49
C CYS A 614 13.72 11.37 36.25
N HIS A 615 13.00 11.82 37.28
CA HIS A 615 11.54 11.86 37.32
C HIS A 615 10.92 12.95 36.42
N ALA A 616 9.94 12.57 35.59
CA ALA A 616 8.72 13.34 35.29
C ALA A 616 7.72 12.47 34.50
N GLU A 617 6.46 12.37 34.95
CA GLU A 617 5.38 11.73 34.18
C GLU A 617 4.73 12.73 33.20
N CYS A 618 4.79 12.45 31.89
CA CYS A 618 3.92 13.11 30.90
C CYS A 618 2.82 12.14 30.44
N ARG A 619 1.59 12.36 30.90
CA ARG A 619 0.40 11.59 30.47
C ARG A 619 -0.19 12.22 29.21
N TRP A 620 -0.21 11.46 28.11
CA TRP A 620 -0.91 11.85 26.88
C TRP A 620 -2.28 11.15 26.80
N GLY A 621 -3.34 11.91 27.06
CA GLY A 621 -4.73 11.45 26.89
C GLY A 621 -5.17 11.50 25.43
N GLN A 622 -5.94 10.50 24.98
CA GLN A 622 -6.58 10.52 23.67
C GLN A 622 -7.86 11.38 23.71
N GLY A 623 -7.92 12.44 22.92
CA GLY A 623 -9.09 13.31 22.75
C GLY A 623 -9.40 13.54 21.27
N ARG A 624 -10.69 13.67 20.93
CA ARG A 624 -11.15 13.88 19.54
C ARG A 624 -10.78 15.27 19.02
N ALA A 625 -10.76 15.43 17.70
CA ALA A 625 -10.46 16.69 17.02
C ALA A 625 -11.38 17.83 17.50
N GLY A 626 -10.76 18.87 18.07
CA GLY A 626 -11.39 20.10 18.51
C GLY A 626 -10.33 21.19 18.68
N ARG A 627 -10.64 22.43 18.31
CA ARG A 627 -9.66 23.53 18.17
C ARG A 627 -8.97 23.84 19.51
N CYS A 628 -7.65 23.67 19.60
CA CYS A 628 -6.87 24.17 20.73
C CYS A 628 -6.41 25.61 20.48
N ARG A 629 -7.01 26.57 21.18
CA ARG A 629 -6.35 27.85 21.47
C ARG A 629 -5.22 27.62 22.47
N ALA A 630 -4.14 28.37 22.35
CA ALA A 630 -3.09 28.40 23.36
C ALA A 630 -3.65 28.96 24.68
N LEU A 631 -3.29 28.32 25.80
CA LEU A 631 -3.45 28.84 27.15
C LEU A 631 -2.11 28.70 27.86
N ALA A 632 -1.64 29.80 28.44
CA ALA A 632 -0.29 29.91 28.97
C ALA A 632 -0.10 29.06 30.23
N ALA A 633 1.02 28.34 30.30
CA ALA A 633 1.56 27.81 31.54
C ALA A 633 2.54 28.84 32.11
N GLY A 634 2.12 29.58 33.14
CA GLY A 634 2.98 30.53 33.83
C GLY A 634 4.02 29.86 34.73
N SER A 635 5.22 30.43 34.75
CA SER A 635 6.10 30.49 35.93
C SER A 635 6.23 29.23 36.79
N CYS A 636 6.99 28.24 36.31
CA CYS A 636 7.89 27.46 37.16
C CYS A 636 9.16 27.14 36.35
N GLY A 637 10.31 27.66 36.81
CA GLY A 637 11.49 27.81 35.96
C GLY A 637 12.47 26.63 35.96
N LEU A 638 13.50 26.80 35.10
CA LEU A 638 14.80 26.12 35.10
C LEU A 638 14.84 24.64 34.63
N ALA A 639 15.00 24.53 33.30
CA ALA A 639 15.95 23.64 32.61
C ALA A 639 16.17 22.20 33.11
N THR A 640 15.63 21.24 32.36
CA THR A 640 16.22 19.89 32.24
C THR A 640 16.28 19.48 30.77
N SER A 641 17.49 19.35 30.23
CA SER A 641 17.77 19.09 28.81
C SER A 641 17.56 17.62 28.42
N ALA A 642 16.86 17.41 27.30
CA ALA A 642 16.68 16.09 26.69
C ALA A 642 17.67 15.85 25.53
N ARG A 643 18.96 16.19 25.74
CA ARG A 643 20.09 15.81 24.87
C ARG A 643 21.25 15.36 25.76
N ALA A 644 21.62 14.08 25.62
CA ALA A 644 22.79 13.37 26.16
C ALA A 644 23.47 13.94 27.42
N ALA A 645 23.16 13.38 28.59
CA ALA A 645 24.05 13.48 29.76
C ALA A 645 25.08 12.33 29.74
N GLN A 646 26.33 12.63 29.40
CA GLN A 646 27.49 11.82 29.82
C GLN A 646 28.16 12.54 30.99
N CYS A 647 28.31 11.88 32.13
CA CYS A 647 29.04 12.42 33.27
C CYS A 647 30.25 11.51 33.57
N PRO A 648 31.50 11.98 33.35
CA PRO A 648 32.68 11.19 33.65
C PRO A 648 32.99 11.22 35.15
N ARG A 649 33.38 10.05 35.67
CA ARG A 649 33.95 9.75 37.01
C ARG A 649 34.19 10.93 37.96
N CYS A 650 33.54 10.88 39.13
CA CYS A 650 34.19 11.33 40.36
C CYS A 650 33.77 10.44 41.55
N LEU A 651 34.75 9.97 42.31
CA LEU A 651 34.58 9.09 43.47
C LEU A 651 34.81 9.90 44.74
N CYS A 652 33.75 10.16 45.51
CA CYS A 652 33.86 10.88 46.79
C CYS A 652 33.47 9.98 47.96
N LEU A 653 34.48 9.41 48.61
CA LEU A 653 34.39 8.95 49.99
C LEU A 653 34.23 10.18 50.90
N GLY A 654 33.14 10.23 51.67
CA GLY A 654 32.89 11.26 52.69
C GLY A 654 32.37 10.61 53.97
N HIS A 655 33.15 10.71 55.06
CA HIS A 655 32.95 9.91 56.27
C HIS A 655 32.78 10.81 57.50
N ARG A 656 32.13 10.28 58.57
CA ARG A 656 31.83 10.87 59.90
C ARG A 656 30.49 11.65 59.99
N ARG A 657 29.49 11.15 60.74
CA ARG A 657 29.31 11.06 62.23
C ARG A 657 28.89 12.43 62.81
N HIS A 658 27.92 12.58 63.71
CA HIS A 658 27.08 11.65 64.51
C HIS A 658 25.58 12.12 64.42
N HIS A 659 24.53 11.59 65.08
CA HIS A 659 24.44 10.81 66.33
C HIS A 659 23.39 9.64 66.32
N ARG A 660 22.27 9.74 67.07
CA ARG A 660 21.29 8.67 67.43
C ARG A 660 20.04 9.32 68.12
N PRO A 661 18.93 8.58 68.44
CA PRO A 661 18.57 7.19 68.11
C PRO A 661 17.13 6.97 67.56
N GLN A 662 16.85 5.75 67.08
CA GLN A 662 15.49 5.22 66.88
C GLN A 662 14.78 4.89 68.21
N PRO A 663 13.46 4.65 68.17
CA PRO A 663 12.94 3.45 68.85
C PRO A 663 12.15 2.49 67.93
N ARG A 664 12.27 1.22 68.31
CA ARG A 664 11.74 0.00 67.70
C ARG A 664 10.20 -0.04 67.63
N LEU A 665 9.66 -0.62 66.56
CA LEU A 665 8.32 -1.21 66.54
C LEU A 665 8.38 -2.69 66.95
N ARG A 666 7.47 -3.12 67.83
CA ARG A 666 7.10 -4.53 68.07
C ARG A 666 5.60 -4.71 67.82
N PRO A 667 5.15 -5.87 67.33
CA PRO A 667 3.73 -6.15 67.11
C PRO A 667 3.02 -6.59 68.40
N ALA A 668 1.70 -6.37 68.47
CA ALA A 668 0.82 -6.95 69.49
C ALA A 668 -0.51 -7.37 68.86
N ALA A 669 -1.08 -8.49 69.31
CA ALA A 669 -2.27 -9.08 68.71
C ALA A 669 -3.33 -9.45 69.78
N ARG A 670 -4.59 -9.02 69.56
CA ARG A 670 -5.85 -9.56 70.14
C ARG A 670 -5.97 -9.42 71.69
N PRO A 671 -7.12 -9.74 72.36
CA PRO A 671 -8.35 -10.42 71.88
C PRO A 671 -9.76 -9.91 72.35
N VAL A 672 -10.80 -10.40 71.66
CA VAL A 672 -12.15 -10.84 72.16
C VAL A 672 -13.17 -9.86 72.78
N GLY A 673 -14.43 -9.94 72.29
CA GLY A 673 -15.63 -9.26 72.86
C GLY A 673 -16.99 -9.76 72.32
N ARG A 674 -17.41 -10.96 72.74
CA ARG A 674 -18.64 -11.75 72.42
C ARG A 674 -19.99 -11.04 72.12
N ARG A 675 -20.79 -11.69 71.25
CA ARG A 675 -22.28 -11.99 71.23
C ARG A 675 -22.86 -11.77 69.81
N GLY A 676 -23.67 -12.64 69.20
CA GLY A 676 -24.06 -14.03 69.48
C GLY A 676 -25.27 -14.48 68.62
N PHE A 677 -25.29 -15.74 68.12
CA PHE A 677 -26.40 -16.49 67.46
C PHE A 677 -27.11 -15.82 66.24
N SER A 678 -27.58 -16.52 65.21
CA SER A 678 -28.13 -17.89 65.12
C SER A 678 -27.86 -18.56 63.76
N VAL A 679 -27.91 -19.89 63.73
CA VAL A 679 -27.75 -20.74 62.53
C VAL A 679 -29.11 -21.27 62.09
N ARG A 680 -29.37 -21.31 60.77
CA ARG A 680 -30.08 -22.42 60.12
C ARG A 680 -29.67 -22.55 58.65
N HIS A 681 -29.71 -23.79 58.15
CA HIS A 681 -29.00 -24.27 56.97
C HIS A 681 -29.96 -24.50 55.77
N PRO A 682 -29.53 -25.05 54.61
CA PRO A 682 -29.99 -24.61 53.30
C PRO A 682 -31.23 -25.35 52.77
N ARG A 683 -31.84 -24.77 51.74
CA ARG A 683 -32.29 -25.46 50.52
C ARG A 683 -32.31 -24.46 49.37
#